data_AF-A0A4Q2XGX6-F1
#
_entry.id   AF-A0A4Q2XGX6-F1
#
_cell.length_a   1.000
_cell.length_b   1.000
_cell.length_c   1.000
_cell.angle_alpha   90.00
_cell.angle_beta   90.00
_cell.angle_gamma   90.00
#
_symmetry.space_group_name_H-M   'P 1'
#
loop_
_entity.id
_entity.type
_entity.pdbx_description
1 polymer ?
#
loop_
_entity_poly.entity_id
_entity_poly.type
_entity_poly.pdbx_seq_one_letter_code
_entity_poly.pdbx_strand_id
1 'polypeptide(L)'
;MKQFLLLAAFLAPVSAAPVSYDIVVYGGTSGGVVAAVQAAKSGRSVVLISSTAHLGGLTTSGLGWTDLGESSILGGLSRDFYHRIYLHYQNSSAWNRQTRASYGNSAQGGPAFNVTTQIASVFEPKVAEAVFQTMLGEQNVPVVTGRLDLDDGVVLDGKRINYIRLEDGREFAGKMFIDASYEGDLLPGAGVSFTVGRESNSAYEEDYNGIQATRATKNQLRDGIDPYVVKGNPASGLLPGVNAGPGGTDGSADDKLQAYCFRMVLTDVAANRVMVAKPPGYNEADYELLFRAIEAGQTNDFFKFDLMPNRKTDSNNRGGISTDYIGKNYGPGWNWATLDHDERLALAKEHENWQRGMVWTLQNHPRVPQSIRDKHAAWGLPADEFTDNGNWPWQIYVREARRMVSDQVMSQRHCSGEVVVADSVGLAAYAMDSHHVQRHVKNGMVKNEGDVQMPVADPYPVSYRSIVPKSGECPNLLVPWSLSATHMAFGSIRMEPVFMILSQSAAIGADLAINDNISVQQLAYSKLRPALLAAGQALGDASAGSPAVVVDNTDSARVTITGAWTSGDSSAGFIGSNYLHDDYTGQGTKQVLYSPPAAVTGMQRVFLRWTSHTNRASNVPVRIIDSKGTRTVLVNQKNNGGKWNLLGIFSGVTSVTVMNTAANGYVVADAVGFSSVSPDDDSDDDGLSDVREIEIGLDPLVSNYDLFEAVRSRPEYFGLHTGAEVFDLHVGQPGYTPSLFKFDIRDGTSWEVFENFQLNIPQQGARRFFRVALRTEPATFVKALGAGQQRTIVVYGTSLTAGGAWVSQMNSWLSARFPGQFTVVNSGLSGKNSAEGLAQLQTKVLGKNPDTVFIEFAMNDAFLYTDGTPRLSVAQAKVNLEAMIQAIRQKNPQAEIILQTMNVVWDSPTGSNQSATLRPELASYYEMYRDVAAERGLMLIDHEANWSVLRNQSPSTFQSYVADGVHPNATGSSKVILPLLLWKLSGGNPKL
;
A
#
# COMPACT_ATOMS: atom_id res chain seq x y z
N MET A 1 -14.80 -48.13 -70.17
CA MET A 1 -14.07 -46.86 -69.91
C MET A 1 -14.72 -46.24 -68.67
N LYS A 2 -14.24 -46.53 -67.45
CA LYS A 2 -13.08 -45.97 -66.72
C LYS A 2 -13.22 -44.47 -66.41
N GLN A 3 -12.83 -44.12 -65.17
CA GLN A 3 -12.54 -42.81 -64.56
C GLN A 3 -13.65 -42.27 -63.63
N PHE A 4 -13.42 -41.80 -62.41
CA PHE A 4 -12.29 -41.83 -61.45
C PHE A 4 -12.94 -41.51 -60.09
N LEU A 5 -12.59 -42.23 -59.02
CA LEU A 5 -12.88 -41.82 -57.64
C LEU A 5 -12.04 -40.58 -57.31
N LEU A 6 -12.67 -39.51 -56.82
CA LEU A 6 -12.00 -38.40 -56.14
C LEU A 6 -12.37 -38.47 -54.66
N LEU A 7 -11.38 -38.84 -53.86
CA LEU A 7 -11.39 -38.79 -52.40
C LEU A 7 -11.43 -37.30 -52.00
N ALA A 8 -12.56 -36.82 -51.50
CA ALA A 8 -12.61 -35.53 -50.81
C ALA A 8 -12.09 -35.75 -49.38
N ALA A 9 -10.81 -35.42 -49.17
CA ALA A 9 -10.25 -35.34 -47.83
C ALA A 9 -10.99 -34.28 -47.03
N PHE A 10 -11.59 -34.67 -45.90
CA PHE A 10 -11.98 -33.73 -44.85
C PHE A 10 -10.70 -33.06 -44.32
N LEU A 11 -10.36 -31.90 -44.87
CA LEU A 11 -9.45 -30.97 -44.22
C LEU A 11 -10.19 -30.43 -43.00
N ALA A 12 -9.93 -31.01 -41.83
CA ALA A 12 -10.21 -30.33 -40.57
C ALA A 12 -9.51 -28.96 -40.62
N PRO A 13 -10.18 -27.86 -40.21
CA PRO A 13 -9.51 -26.58 -40.11
C PRO A 13 -8.31 -26.76 -39.19
N VAL A 14 -7.12 -26.48 -39.70
CA VAL A 14 -5.92 -26.37 -38.87
C VAL A 14 -6.17 -25.19 -37.95
N SER A 15 -6.59 -25.46 -36.71
CA SER A 15 -6.68 -24.42 -35.68
C SER A 15 -5.29 -23.81 -35.55
N ALA A 16 -5.19 -22.49 -35.74
CA ALA A 16 -3.94 -21.78 -35.46
C ALA A 16 -3.61 -21.96 -33.98
N ALA A 17 -2.34 -22.19 -33.65
CA ALA A 17 -1.92 -22.33 -32.25
C ALA A 17 -2.33 -21.07 -31.45
N PRO A 18 -2.78 -21.21 -30.19
CA PRO A 18 -3.15 -20.06 -29.36
C PRO A 18 -2.05 -19.01 -29.28
N VAL A 19 -2.43 -17.73 -29.27
CA VAL A 19 -1.46 -16.64 -29.09
C VAL A 19 -1.01 -16.63 -27.64
N SER A 20 0.30 -16.75 -27.40
CA SER A 20 0.85 -16.91 -26.04
C SER A 20 1.37 -15.61 -25.45
N TYR A 21 1.05 -15.40 -24.17
CA TYR A 21 1.56 -14.31 -23.33
C TYR A 21 2.07 -14.88 -21.99
N ASP A 22 2.86 -14.11 -21.24
CA ASP A 22 3.19 -14.46 -19.86
C ASP A 22 1.96 -14.28 -18.96
N ILE A 23 1.23 -13.16 -19.13
CA ILE A 23 0.04 -12.84 -18.34
C ILE A 23 -1.12 -12.50 -19.28
N VAL A 24 -2.28 -13.15 -19.07
CA VAL A 24 -3.54 -12.83 -19.76
C VAL A 24 -4.47 -12.17 -18.76
N VAL A 25 -4.88 -10.92 -19.03
CA VAL A 25 -5.83 -10.18 -18.20
C VAL A 25 -7.19 -10.18 -18.88
N TYR A 26 -8.21 -10.72 -18.21
CA TYR A 26 -9.59 -10.73 -18.70
C TYR A 26 -10.43 -9.72 -17.91
N GLY A 27 -11.05 -8.77 -18.62
CA GLY A 27 -11.88 -7.69 -18.07
C GLY A 27 -11.25 -6.31 -18.30
N GLY A 28 -11.88 -5.46 -19.11
CA GLY A 28 -11.45 -4.09 -19.42
C GLY A 28 -11.79 -3.06 -18.34
N THR A 29 -11.87 -3.47 -17.07
CA THR A 29 -12.19 -2.61 -15.92
C THR A 29 -10.99 -1.73 -15.53
N SER A 30 -11.18 -0.79 -14.59
CA SER A 30 -10.07 0.00 -14.04
C SER A 30 -8.96 -0.90 -13.46
N GLY A 31 -9.37 -1.95 -12.74
CA GLY A 31 -8.47 -3.00 -12.24
C GLY A 31 -7.73 -3.73 -13.36
N GLY A 32 -8.43 -4.15 -14.41
CA GLY A 32 -7.81 -4.85 -15.54
C GLY A 32 -6.78 -4.00 -16.29
N VAL A 33 -7.07 -2.72 -16.50
CA VAL A 33 -6.11 -1.76 -17.07
C VAL A 33 -4.86 -1.68 -16.19
N VAL A 34 -5.04 -1.50 -14.88
CA VAL A 34 -3.93 -1.38 -13.93
C VAL A 34 -3.09 -2.65 -13.84
N ALA A 35 -3.72 -3.83 -13.82
CA ALA A 35 -3.02 -5.11 -13.86
C ALA A 35 -2.17 -5.26 -15.12
N ALA A 36 -2.73 -4.93 -16.29
CA ALA A 36 -2.01 -5.04 -17.56
C ALA A 36 -0.82 -4.07 -17.65
N VAL A 37 -1.00 -2.82 -17.19
CA VAL A 37 0.09 -1.83 -17.11
C VAL A 37 1.18 -2.30 -16.15
N GLN A 38 0.84 -2.83 -14.98
CA GLN A 38 1.84 -3.34 -14.03
C GLN A 38 2.60 -4.56 -14.58
N ALA A 39 1.90 -5.50 -15.21
CA ALA A 39 2.53 -6.66 -15.84
C ALA A 39 3.56 -6.24 -16.91
N ALA A 40 3.19 -5.28 -17.77
CA ALA A 40 4.12 -4.72 -18.76
C ALA A 40 5.32 -4.01 -18.11
N LYS A 41 5.11 -3.25 -17.03
CA LYS A 41 6.20 -2.60 -16.26
C LYS A 41 7.15 -3.61 -15.59
N SER A 42 6.66 -4.80 -15.25
CA SER A 42 7.49 -5.93 -14.80
C SER A 42 8.25 -6.63 -15.95
N GLY A 43 8.15 -6.15 -17.19
CA GLY A 43 8.81 -6.72 -18.36
C GLY A 43 8.12 -7.99 -18.90
N ARG A 44 6.87 -8.24 -18.51
CA ARG A 44 6.09 -9.41 -18.99
C ARG A 44 5.38 -9.10 -20.29
N SER A 45 5.32 -10.11 -21.16
CA SER A 45 4.37 -10.08 -22.27
C SER A 45 2.95 -10.23 -21.72
N VAL A 46 2.07 -9.30 -22.06
CA VAL A 46 0.71 -9.22 -21.52
C VAL A 46 -0.30 -8.88 -22.60
N VAL A 47 -1.53 -9.36 -22.46
CA VAL A 47 -2.69 -8.93 -23.25
C VAL A 47 -3.85 -8.57 -22.31
N LEU A 48 -4.54 -7.48 -22.63
CA LEU A 48 -5.79 -7.10 -21.97
C LEU A 48 -6.97 -7.45 -22.89
N ILE A 49 -7.87 -8.31 -22.43
CA ILE A 49 -9.08 -8.69 -23.14
C ILE A 49 -10.28 -8.00 -22.49
N SER A 50 -11.09 -7.30 -23.29
CA SER A 50 -12.25 -6.54 -22.83
C SER A 50 -13.47 -6.84 -23.69
N SER A 51 -14.66 -6.98 -23.08
CA SER A 51 -15.91 -7.15 -23.83
C SER A 51 -16.31 -5.91 -24.63
N THR A 52 -15.79 -4.73 -24.27
CA THR A 52 -16.08 -3.44 -24.89
C THR A 52 -14.80 -2.72 -25.33
N ALA A 53 -14.93 -1.80 -26.28
CA ALA A 53 -13.84 -0.89 -26.66
C ALA A 53 -13.60 0.21 -25.59
N HIS A 54 -14.61 0.51 -24.77
CA HIS A 54 -14.47 1.43 -23.64
C HIS A 54 -13.81 0.74 -22.46
N LEU A 55 -12.69 1.30 -22.01
CA LEU A 55 -11.86 0.74 -20.93
C LEU A 55 -12.06 1.53 -19.64
N GLY A 56 -11.86 0.89 -18.50
CA GLY A 56 -11.95 1.50 -17.17
C GLY A 56 -13.23 1.20 -16.39
N GLY A 57 -14.15 0.41 -16.94
CA GLY A 57 -15.35 -0.05 -16.23
C GLY A 57 -16.23 1.09 -15.69
N LEU A 58 -16.57 1.04 -14.40
CA LEU A 58 -17.42 2.05 -13.76
C LEU A 58 -16.74 3.41 -13.64
N THR A 59 -15.43 3.45 -13.44
CA THR A 59 -14.64 4.69 -13.40
C THR A 59 -14.84 5.52 -14.68
N THR A 60 -15.03 4.86 -15.83
CA THR A 60 -15.29 5.51 -17.13
C THR A 60 -16.74 5.42 -17.59
N SER A 61 -17.61 4.81 -16.78
CA SER A 61 -19.05 4.67 -17.03
C SER A 61 -19.89 5.37 -15.96
N GLY A 62 -19.48 6.59 -15.61
CA GLY A 62 -20.28 7.52 -14.81
C GLY A 62 -19.98 7.57 -13.32
N LEU A 63 -19.17 6.65 -12.77
CA LEU A 63 -18.65 6.75 -11.40
C LEU A 63 -17.48 7.74 -11.36
N GLY A 64 -17.80 9.02 -11.59
CA GLY A 64 -16.84 10.10 -11.59
C GLY A 64 -16.76 10.83 -10.25
N TRP A 65 -17.65 10.55 -9.29
CA TRP A 65 -17.53 11.00 -7.91
C TRP A 65 -17.07 9.83 -7.03
N THR A 66 -15.75 9.73 -6.86
CA THR A 66 -15.11 8.49 -6.39
C THR A 66 -15.41 8.18 -4.92
N ASP A 67 -15.82 6.94 -4.67
CA ASP A 67 -16.07 6.36 -3.35
C ASP A 67 -14.74 5.96 -2.66
N LEU A 68 -13.90 6.95 -2.32
CA LEU A 68 -12.54 6.72 -1.79
C LEU A 68 -12.48 6.27 -0.32
N GLY A 69 -13.37 6.77 0.53
CA GLY A 69 -13.27 6.65 1.99
C GLY A 69 -12.13 7.52 2.56
N GLU A 70 -10.88 7.13 2.32
CA GLU A 70 -9.67 7.83 2.76
C GLU A 70 -8.61 7.83 1.65
N SER A 71 -8.00 8.99 1.41
CA SER A 71 -7.01 9.17 0.33
C SER A 71 -5.66 8.52 0.59
N SER A 72 -5.33 8.23 1.86
CA SER A 72 -4.05 7.60 2.24
C SER A 72 -3.90 6.15 1.75
N ILE A 73 -5.00 5.49 1.35
CA ILE A 73 -4.96 4.13 0.77
C ILE A 73 -4.37 4.11 -0.64
N LEU A 74 -4.36 5.26 -1.33
CA LEU A 74 -3.93 5.35 -2.71
C LEU A 74 -2.41 5.20 -2.83
N GLY A 75 -1.99 4.03 -3.30
CA GLY A 75 -0.62 3.70 -3.67
C GLY A 75 -0.44 3.48 -5.17
N GLY A 76 0.81 3.37 -5.59
CA GLY A 76 1.22 2.88 -6.91
C GLY A 76 0.46 3.47 -8.10
N LEU A 77 -0.02 2.61 -8.99
CA LEU A 77 -0.69 2.98 -10.23
C LEU A 77 -2.10 3.55 -10.00
N SER A 78 -2.79 3.15 -8.93
CA SER A 78 -4.08 3.75 -8.55
C SER A 78 -3.88 5.24 -8.22
N ARG A 79 -2.86 5.56 -7.42
CA ARG A 79 -2.49 6.95 -7.12
C ARG A 79 -2.04 7.71 -8.38
N ASP A 80 -1.29 7.08 -9.28
CA ASP A 80 -0.86 7.68 -10.55
C ASP A 80 -2.07 8.08 -11.42
N PHE A 81 -3.08 7.22 -11.54
CA PHE A 81 -4.32 7.53 -12.24
C PHE A 81 -4.96 8.82 -11.69
N TYR A 82 -5.25 8.88 -10.39
CA TYR A 82 -5.89 10.08 -9.80
C TYR A 82 -5.00 11.32 -9.84
N HIS A 83 -3.68 11.16 -9.86
CA HIS A 83 -2.74 12.26 -10.06
C HIS A 83 -2.79 12.80 -11.49
N ARG A 84 -2.87 11.93 -12.51
CA ARG A 84 -3.03 12.34 -13.91
C ARG A 84 -4.35 13.08 -14.14
N ILE A 85 -5.43 12.65 -13.48
CA ILE A 85 -6.69 13.40 -13.46
C ILE A 85 -6.49 14.79 -12.83
N TYR A 86 -5.79 14.87 -11.69
CA TYR A 86 -5.48 16.15 -11.07
C TYR A 86 -4.72 17.09 -12.01
N LEU A 87 -3.70 16.57 -12.71
CA LEU A 87 -2.93 17.31 -13.70
C LEU A 87 -3.79 17.79 -14.87
N HIS A 88 -4.70 16.95 -15.39
CA HIS A 88 -5.63 17.33 -16.44
C HIS A 88 -6.42 18.60 -16.07
N TYR A 89 -6.99 18.62 -14.87
CA TYR A 89 -7.80 19.76 -14.39
C TYR A 89 -6.97 20.95 -13.86
N GLN A 90 -5.64 20.86 -13.86
CA GLN A 90 -4.80 22.06 -13.71
C GLN A 90 -4.80 22.91 -14.98
N ASN A 91 -5.05 22.30 -16.14
CA ASN A 91 -5.14 23.01 -17.41
C ASN A 91 -6.46 23.79 -17.51
N SER A 92 -6.40 25.08 -17.83
CA SER A 92 -7.60 25.91 -17.99
C SER A 92 -8.49 25.44 -19.15
N SER A 93 -7.94 24.78 -20.18
CA SER A 93 -8.72 24.26 -21.31
C SER A 93 -9.62 23.08 -20.93
N ALA A 94 -9.33 22.38 -19.84
CA ALA A 94 -10.20 21.31 -19.32
C ALA A 94 -11.54 21.85 -18.81
N TRP A 95 -11.62 23.15 -18.51
CA TRP A 95 -12.79 23.81 -17.91
C TRP A 95 -13.61 24.55 -18.98
N ASN A 96 -14.29 23.79 -19.84
CA ASN A 96 -14.95 24.30 -21.05
C ASN A 96 -16.45 24.64 -20.88
N ARG A 97 -17.12 24.22 -19.80
CA ARG A 97 -18.52 24.59 -19.50
C ARG A 97 -18.70 25.40 -18.21
N GLN A 98 -17.66 25.52 -17.40
CA GLN A 98 -17.62 26.34 -16.19
C GLN A 98 -16.18 26.72 -15.89
N THR A 99 -15.93 27.74 -15.06
CA THR A 99 -14.57 28.02 -14.60
C THR A 99 -14.21 27.13 -13.40
N ARG A 100 -12.92 26.81 -13.25
CA ARG A 100 -12.42 26.06 -12.06
C ARG A 100 -12.84 26.71 -10.74
N ALA A 101 -12.79 28.03 -10.66
CA ALA A 101 -13.17 28.79 -9.47
C ALA A 101 -14.66 28.63 -9.12
N SER A 102 -15.53 28.43 -10.12
CA SER A 102 -16.98 28.31 -9.92
C SER A 102 -17.47 26.92 -9.48
N TYR A 103 -16.61 25.89 -9.55
CA TYR A 103 -17.00 24.50 -9.27
C TYR A 103 -17.22 24.18 -7.78
N GLY A 104 -16.54 24.88 -6.87
CA GLY A 104 -16.68 24.68 -5.42
C GLY A 104 -15.77 23.63 -4.78
N ASN A 105 -15.06 22.82 -5.57
CA ASN A 105 -13.99 21.91 -5.12
C ASN A 105 -14.39 20.92 -4.00
N SER A 106 -15.62 20.39 -4.01
CA SER A 106 -16.12 19.45 -3.00
C SER A 106 -16.16 18.02 -3.55
N ALA A 107 -15.81 17.05 -2.69
CA ALA A 107 -15.92 15.61 -2.95
C ALA A 107 -16.30 14.86 -1.67
N GLN A 108 -16.40 13.53 -1.74
CA GLN A 108 -16.57 12.69 -0.56
C GLN A 108 -15.28 12.70 0.28
N GLY A 109 -15.40 13.00 1.58
CA GLY A 109 -14.27 12.97 2.53
C GLY A 109 -13.26 14.12 2.41
N GLY A 110 -13.40 15.04 1.44
CA GLY A 110 -12.43 16.13 1.26
C GLY A 110 -12.63 16.95 -0.01
N PRO A 111 -11.61 17.72 -0.44
CA PRO A 111 -11.66 18.48 -1.67
C PRO A 111 -11.59 17.57 -2.91
N ALA A 112 -12.34 17.91 -3.96
CA ALA A 112 -12.29 17.19 -5.25
C ALA A 112 -10.91 17.22 -5.90
N PHE A 113 -10.21 18.35 -5.76
CA PHE A 113 -8.84 18.57 -6.22
C PHE A 113 -8.01 18.96 -5.01
N ASN A 114 -7.30 18.00 -4.45
CA ASN A 114 -6.47 18.20 -3.27
C ASN A 114 -5.09 18.70 -3.68
N VAL A 115 -4.74 19.95 -3.32
CA VAL A 115 -3.45 20.57 -3.68
C VAL A 115 -2.26 19.99 -2.92
N THR A 116 -2.49 19.46 -1.71
CA THR A 116 -1.44 18.88 -0.86
C THR A 116 -1.04 17.50 -1.36
N THR A 117 -2.02 16.66 -1.67
CA THR A 117 -1.75 15.31 -2.19
C THR A 117 -1.63 15.25 -3.71
N GLN A 118 -2.07 16.31 -4.41
CA GLN A 118 -2.15 16.39 -5.87
C GLN A 118 -3.00 15.26 -6.48
N ILE A 119 -4.12 14.94 -5.83
CA ILE A 119 -5.07 13.89 -6.22
C ILE A 119 -6.39 14.54 -6.58
N ALA A 120 -7.05 14.03 -7.62
CA ALA A 120 -8.39 14.43 -7.99
C ALA A 120 -9.36 13.25 -7.87
N SER A 121 -10.32 13.35 -6.95
CA SER A 121 -11.33 12.31 -6.69
C SER A 121 -12.62 12.50 -7.48
N VAL A 122 -12.75 13.61 -8.21
CA VAL A 122 -13.91 13.89 -9.06
C VAL A 122 -13.50 14.26 -10.48
N PHE A 123 -14.12 13.63 -11.47
CA PHE A 123 -13.76 13.77 -12.88
C PHE A 123 -14.88 13.39 -13.84
N GLU A 124 -14.75 13.81 -15.09
CA GLU A 124 -15.62 13.38 -16.19
C GLU A 124 -15.20 11.99 -16.72
N PRO A 125 -16.16 11.11 -17.08
CA PRO A 125 -15.84 9.74 -17.49
C PRO A 125 -14.89 9.65 -18.70
N LYS A 126 -15.10 10.46 -19.75
CA LYS A 126 -14.18 10.50 -20.90
C LYS A 126 -12.75 10.92 -20.55
N VAL A 127 -12.56 11.70 -19.48
CA VAL A 127 -11.22 12.11 -19.03
C VAL A 127 -10.53 10.93 -18.37
N ALA A 128 -11.25 10.17 -17.54
CA ALA A 128 -10.75 8.93 -16.97
C ALA A 128 -10.38 7.91 -18.06
N GLU A 129 -11.22 7.76 -19.08
CA GLU A 129 -10.95 6.85 -20.21
C GLU A 129 -9.68 7.25 -20.96
N ALA A 130 -9.51 8.55 -21.25
CA ALA A 130 -8.30 9.05 -21.91
C ALA A 130 -7.03 8.79 -21.08
N VAL A 131 -7.11 8.89 -19.75
CA VAL A 131 -5.98 8.56 -18.86
C VAL A 131 -5.65 7.08 -18.92
N PHE A 132 -6.63 6.18 -18.86
CA PHE A 132 -6.38 4.73 -18.99
C PHE A 132 -5.79 4.35 -20.34
N GLN A 133 -6.31 4.93 -21.43
CA GLN A 133 -5.75 4.75 -22.78
C GLN A 133 -4.29 5.22 -22.86
N THR A 134 -3.97 6.35 -22.21
CA THR A 134 -2.60 6.85 -22.13
C THR A 134 -1.69 5.89 -21.37
N MET A 135 -2.12 5.40 -20.20
CA MET A 135 -1.33 4.47 -19.39
C MET A 135 -1.02 3.16 -20.13
N LEU A 136 -1.99 2.61 -20.87
CA LEU A 136 -1.78 1.42 -21.71
C LEU A 136 -0.84 1.70 -22.88
N GLY A 137 -1.02 2.84 -23.55
CA GLY A 137 -0.20 3.26 -24.69
C GLY A 137 1.27 3.48 -24.31
N GLU A 138 1.54 4.08 -23.14
CA GLU A 138 2.91 4.26 -22.61
C GLU A 138 3.66 2.93 -22.42
N GLN A 139 2.94 1.83 -22.17
CA GLN A 139 3.50 0.50 -21.99
C GLN A 139 3.33 -0.42 -23.22
N ASN A 140 2.75 0.09 -24.31
CA ASN A 140 2.42 -0.67 -25.52
C ASN A 140 1.61 -1.96 -25.24
N VAL A 141 0.66 -1.91 -24.30
CA VAL A 141 -0.17 -3.07 -23.96
C VAL A 141 -1.15 -3.38 -25.10
N PRO A 142 -1.14 -4.59 -25.69
CA PRO A 142 -2.16 -5.03 -26.62
C PRO A 142 -3.53 -5.13 -25.95
N VAL A 143 -4.52 -4.49 -26.54
CA VAL A 143 -5.93 -4.58 -26.11
C VAL A 143 -6.72 -5.34 -27.18
N VAL A 144 -7.47 -6.34 -26.73
CA VAL A 144 -8.33 -7.17 -27.58
C VAL A 144 -9.78 -7.00 -27.13
N THR A 145 -10.65 -6.59 -28.05
CA THR A 145 -12.09 -6.62 -27.80
C THR A 145 -12.66 -8.01 -28.08
N GLY A 146 -13.38 -8.59 -27.13
CA GLY A 146 -14.11 -9.86 -27.27
C GLY A 146 -14.63 -10.39 -25.92
N ARG A 147 -15.57 -11.33 -25.98
CA ARG A 147 -16.22 -11.96 -24.82
C ARG A 147 -15.72 -13.38 -24.63
N LEU A 148 -15.54 -13.82 -23.39
CA LEU A 148 -15.21 -15.22 -23.07
C LEU A 148 -16.35 -16.13 -23.53
N ASP A 149 -16.02 -17.30 -24.07
CA ASP A 149 -17.00 -18.37 -24.19
C ASP A 149 -17.30 -18.93 -22.79
N LEU A 150 -18.49 -18.65 -22.26
CA LEU A 150 -18.85 -19.03 -20.89
C LEU A 150 -19.11 -20.54 -20.71
N ASP A 151 -19.33 -21.28 -21.80
CA ASP A 151 -19.66 -22.71 -21.75
C ASP A 151 -18.40 -23.57 -21.67
N ASP A 152 -17.41 -23.31 -22.54
CA ASP A 152 -16.17 -24.10 -22.61
C ASP A 152 -14.89 -23.27 -22.81
N GLY A 153 -14.97 -21.95 -22.64
CA GLY A 153 -13.88 -21.04 -22.97
C GLY A 153 -12.68 -21.09 -22.03
N VAL A 154 -12.77 -21.68 -20.85
CA VAL A 154 -11.61 -21.88 -19.96
C VAL A 154 -11.07 -23.29 -20.14
N VAL A 155 -9.95 -23.42 -20.84
CA VAL A 155 -9.38 -24.74 -21.16
C VAL A 155 -8.23 -25.05 -20.21
N LEU A 156 -8.36 -26.16 -19.47
CA LEU A 156 -7.42 -26.59 -18.45
C LEU A 156 -6.43 -27.66 -18.95
N ASP A 157 -5.21 -27.61 -18.43
CA ASP A 157 -4.27 -28.73 -18.37
C ASP A 157 -4.12 -29.16 -16.89
N GLY A 158 -4.71 -30.30 -16.54
CA GLY A 158 -4.94 -30.66 -15.14
C GLY A 158 -5.84 -29.62 -14.46
N LYS A 159 -5.30 -28.91 -13.47
CA LYS A 159 -6.00 -27.80 -12.78
C LYS A 159 -5.57 -26.42 -13.27
N ARG A 160 -4.59 -26.34 -14.15
CA ARG A 160 -3.96 -25.08 -14.57
C ARG A 160 -4.62 -24.60 -15.85
N ILE A 161 -4.96 -23.31 -15.94
CA ILE A 161 -5.49 -22.76 -17.20
C ILE A 161 -4.37 -22.78 -18.24
N ASN A 162 -4.64 -23.40 -19.38
CA ASN A 162 -3.75 -23.42 -20.53
C ASN A 162 -4.00 -22.19 -21.41
N TYR A 163 -5.25 -22.01 -21.85
CA TYR A 163 -5.70 -20.84 -22.59
C TYR A 163 -7.16 -20.53 -22.29
N ILE A 164 -7.56 -19.29 -22.60
CA ILE A 164 -8.97 -18.91 -22.70
C ILE A 164 -9.39 -18.73 -24.15
N ARG A 165 -10.62 -19.09 -24.48
CA ARG A 165 -11.25 -18.94 -25.80
C ARG A 165 -12.37 -17.92 -25.73
N LEU A 166 -12.40 -17.03 -26.72
CA LEU A 166 -13.47 -16.07 -26.90
C LEU A 166 -14.59 -16.67 -27.76
N GLU A 167 -15.79 -16.11 -27.69
CA GLU A 167 -16.96 -16.57 -28.48
C GLU A 167 -16.72 -16.56 -30.01
N ASP A 168 -15.76 -15.77 -30.49
CA ASP A 168 -15.37 -15.73 -31.91
C ASP A 168 -14.26 -16.72 -32.28
N GLY A 169 -13.89 -17.60 -31.36
CA GLY A 169 -12.95 -18.69 -31.54
C GLY A 169 -11.47 -18.31 -31.37
N ARG A 170 -11.14 -17.05 -31.06
CA ARG A 170 -9.75 -16.66 -30.76
C ARG A 170 -9.31 -17.23 -29.41
N GLU A 171 -8.10 -17.78 -29.36
CA GLU A 171 -7.53 -18.46 -28.20
C GLU A 171 -6.26 -17.75 -27.68
N PHE A 172 -6.19 -17.55 -26.36
CA PHE A 172 -5.13 -16.80 -25.68
C PHE A 172 -4.51 -17.65 -24.56
N ALA A 173 -3.28 -18.13 -24.81
CA ALA A 173 -2.52 -18.91 -23.85
C ALA A 173 -1.72 -18.01 -22.89
N GLY A 174 -1.58 -18.44 -21.64
CA GLY A 174 -0.98 -17.64 -20.57
C GLY A 174 -0.19 -18.47 -19.56
N LYS A 175 0.91 -17.91 -19.02
CA LYS A 175 1.53 -18.51 -17.83
C LYS A 175 0.68 -18.23 -16.58
N MET A 176 0.11 -17.04 -16.48
CA MET A 176 -0.82 -16.64 -15.43
C MET A 176 -2.03 -15.93 -16.04
N PHE A 177 -3.15 -16.00 -15.34
CA PHE A 177 -4.42 -15.36 -15.71
C PHE A 177 -4.86 -14.44 -14.56
N ILE A 178 -5.38 -13.27 -14.90
CA ILE A 178 -5.98 -12.35 -13.95
C ILE A 178 -7.43 -12.11 -14.39
N ASP A 179 -8.38 -12.53 -13.56
CA ASP A 179 -9.79 -12.22 -13.74
C ASP A 179 -10.12 -10.87 -13.09
N ALA A 180 -10.15 -9.84 -13.93
CA ALA A 180 -10.53 -8.49 -13.57
C ALA A 180 -11.94 -8.13 -14.10
N SER A 181 -12.79 -9.12 -14.38
CA SER A 181 -14.21 -8.90 -14.67
C SER A 181 -14.99 -8.60 -13.39
N TYR A 182 -16.15 -7.94 -13.52
CA TYR A 182 -17.03 -7.70 -12.36
C TYR A 182 -17.78 -8.97 -11.93
N GLU A 183 -17.86 -9.95 -12.83
CA GLU A 183 -18.67 -11.16 -12.70
C GLU A 183 -17.87 -12.38 -12.20
N GLY A 184 -16.53 -12.34 -12.28
CA GLY A 184 -15.67 -13.49 -12.00
C GLY A 184 -15.89 -14.62 -13.01
N ASP A 185 -15.94 -14.29 -14.31
CA ASP A 185 -16.32 -15.23 -15.37
C ASP A 185 -15.31 -16.36 -15.60
N LEU A 186 -14.05 -16.22 -15.17
CA LEU A 186 -13.09 -17.33 -15.23
C LEU A 186 -13.32 -18.38 -14.13
N LEU A 187 -13.97 -18.03 -13.02
CA LEU A 187 -14.09 -18.91 -11.85
C LEU A 187 -14.74 -20.27 -12.15
N PRO A 188 -15.92 -20.34 -12.80
CA PRO A 188 -16.59 -21.62 -13.03
C PRO A 188 -15.78 -22.54 -13.94
N GLY A 189 -15.29 -22.01 -15.07
CA GLY A 189 -14.50 -22.77 -16.05
C GLY A 189 -13.12 -23.17 -15.52
N ALA A 190 -12.56 -22.42 -14.57
CA ALA A 190 -11.31 -22.75 -13.90
C ALA A 190 -11.47 -23.81 -12.77
N GLY A 191 -12.70 -24.22 -12.46
CA GLY A 191 -12.99 -25.12 -11.35
C GLY A 191 -12.66 -24.51 -9.99
N VAL A 192 -12.79 -23.19 -9.86
CA VAL A 192 -12.57 -22.46 -8.59
C VAL A 192 -13.88 -22.35 -7.83
N SER A 193 -13.82 -22.61 -6.53
CA SER A 193 -14.97 -22.49 -5.64
C SER A 193 -15.43 -21.04 -5.48
N PHE A 194 -16.73 -20.79 -5.53
CA PHE A 194 -17.33 -19.47 -5.33
C PHE A 194 -18.70 -19.57 -4.66
N THR A 195 -19.19 -18.43 -4.16
CA THR A 195 -20.52 -18.23 -3.61
C THR A 195 -21.23 -17.06 -4.31
N VAL A 196 -22.56 -16.98 -4.16
CA VAL A 196 -23.42 -15.92 -4.70
C VAL A 196 -24.52 -15.63 -3.67
N GLY A 197 -24.97 -14.39 -3.57
CA GLY A 197 -26.02 -13.99 -2.64
C GLY A 197 -25.46 -13.61 -1.28
N ARG A 198 -26.18 -13.89 -0.19
CA ARG A 198 -25.85 -13.46 1.17
C ARG A 198 -25.72 -14.66 2.10
N GLU A 199 -24.62 -14.74 2.81
CA GLU A 199 -24.42 -15.79 3.81
C GLU A 199 -25.17 -15.47 5.10
N SER A 200 -25.45 -16.48 5.92
CA SER A 200 -26.06 -16.28 7.23
C SER A 200 -25.07 -15.64 8.20
N ASN A 201 -25.55 -14.89 9.18
CA ASN A 201 -24.75 -14.36 10.28
C ASN A 201 -23.86 -15.42 10.96
N SER A 202 -24.39 -16.63 11.17
CA SER A 202 -23.66 -17.74 11.79
C SER A 202 -22.55 -18.34 10.92
N ALA A 203 -22.49 -18.04 9.62
CA ALA A 203 -21.49 -18.61 8.73
C ALA A 203 -20.09 -18.05 8.99
N TYR A 204 -20.00 -16.76 9.36
CA TYR A 204 -18.75 -16.03 9.57
C TYR A 204 -18.75 -15.17 10.85
N GLU A 205 -19.69 -15.43 11.77
CA GLU A 205 -19.85 -14.68 13.02
C GLU A 205 -20.05 -13.17 12.77
N GLU A 206 -20.95 -12.84 11.85
CA GLU A 206 -21.28 -11.47 11.44
C GLU A 206 -22.66 -11.06 11.96
N ASP A 207 -22.90 -9.76 12.08
CA ASP A 207 -24.20 -9.23 12.55
C ASP A 207 -25.05 -8.67 11.40
N TYR A 208 -24.38 -8.20 10.35
CA TYR A 208 -24.98 -7.44 9.27
C TYR A 208 -25.18 -8.23 7.98
N ASN A 209 -24.70 -9.48 7.92
CA ASN A 209 -24.88 -10.34 6.76
C ASN A 209 -26.32 -10.90 6.70
N GLY A 210 -26.65 -11.57 5.60
CA GLY A 210 -27.95 -12.15 5.36
C GLY A 210 -29.07 -11.13 5.15
N ILE A 211 -30.30 -11.58 5.39
CA ILE A 211 -31.51 -10.75 5.30
C ILE A 211 -31.48 -9.65 6.38
N GLN A 212 -31.85 -8.41 6.02
CA GLN A 212 -31.78 -7.23 6.89
C GLN A 212 -33.02 -6.32 6.71
N ALA A 213 -34.14 -6.73 7.31
CA ALA A 213 -35.40 -5.98 7.29
C ALA A 213 -35.54 -4.98 8.46
N THR A 214 -34.84 -5.19 9.58
CA THR A 214 -34.87 -4.27 10.72
C THR A 214 -33.85 -3.14 10.58
N ARG A 215 -32.67 -3.43 10.03
CA ARG A 215 -31.58 -2.46 9.87
C ARG A 215 -31.69 -1.58 8.62
N ALA A 216 -32.51 -1.97 7.65
CA ALA A 216 -32.84 -1.21 6.44
C ALA A 216 -33.63 0.09 6.71
N THR A 217 -32.95 1.04 7.33
CA THR A 217 -33.48 2.34 7.77
C THR A 217 -33.08 3.49 6.85
N LYS A 218 -32.03 3.30 6.05
CA LYS A 218 -31.54 4.26 5.07
C LYS A 218 -32.21 4.03 3.72
N ASN A 219 -32.23 5.09 2.89
CA ASN A 219 -32.89 5.12 1.57
C ASN A 219 -34.24 4.42 1.58
N GLN A 220 -35.08 4.70 2.58
CA GLN A 220 -36.29 3.94 2.83
C GLN A 220 -37.52 4.67 2.27
N LEU A 221 -38.55 3.89 1.88
CA LEU A 221 -39.85 4.43 1.51
C LEU A 221 -40.51 5.10 2.73
N ARG A 222 -41.25 6.19 2.48
CA ARG A 222 -42.07 6.87 3.50
C ARG A 222 -43.06 5.88 4.14
N ASP A 223 -43.50 6.17 5.36
CA ASP A 223 -44.54 5.38 6.01
C ASP A 223 -45.89 5.53 5.30
N GLY A 224 -46.73 4.49 5.36
CA GLY A 224 -48.10 4.51 4.83
C GLY A 224 -48.23 4.23 3.32
N ILE A 225 -47.16 3.80 2.64
CA ILE A 225 -47.23 3.38 1.24
C ILE A 225 -47.95 2.05 1.13
N ASP A 226 -49.14 2.07 0.54
CA ASP A 226 -49.98 0.88 0.35
C ASP A 226 -49.33 -0.13 -0.61
N PRO A 227 -49.35 -1.45 -0.30
CA PRO A 227 -48.66 -2.46 -1.09
C PRO A 227 -49.51 -3.08 -2.20
N TYR A 228 -50.80 -2.77 -2.30
CA TYR A 228 -51.73 -3.46 -3.17
C TYR A 228 -51.97 -2.72 -4.48
N VAL A 229 -52.31 -3.45 -5.54
CA VAL A 229 -52.61 -2.90 -6.87
C VAL A 229 -53.73 -1.87 -6.76
N VAL A 230 -54.82 -2.22 -6.07
CA VAL A 230 -55.88 -1.30 -5.66
C VAL A 230 -55.67 -0.94 -4.19
N LYS A 231 -55.42 0.35 -3.93
CA LYS A 231 -55.15 0.88 -2.59
C LYS A 231 -56.21 0.43 -1.57
N GLY A 232 -55.76 -0.12 -0.44
CA GLY A 232 -56.61 -0.61 0.64
C GLY A 232 -57.31 -1.95 0.38
N ASN A 233 -57.08 -2.59 -0.78
CA ASN A 233 -57.74 -3.84 -1.14
C ASN A 233 -56.74 -5.00 -1.31
N PRO A 234 -56.52 -5.82 -0.26
CA PRO A 234 -55.63 -6.98 -0.34
C PRO A 234 -55.98 -8.00 -1.41
N ALA A 235 -57.26 -8.12 -1.78
CA ALA A 235 -57.70 -9.06 -2.81
C ALA A 235 -57.26 -8.66 -4.23
N SER A 236 -56.78 -7.43 -4.42
CA SER A 236 -56.24 -6.98 -5.71
C SER A 236 -54.83 -7.48 -6.00
N GLY A 237 -54.19 -8.16 -5.05
CA GLY A 237 -52.80 -8.58 -5.16
C GLY A 237 -51.80 -7.47 -4.84
N LEU A 238 -50.53 -7.84 -4.69
CA LEU A 238 -49.44 -6.90 -4.41
C LEU A 238 -48.99 -6.17 -5.68
N LEU A 239 -48.44 -4.97 -5.50
CA LEU A 239 -47.78 -4.24 -6.56
C LEU A 239 -46.60 -5.05 -7.14
N PRO A 240 -46.32 -4.93 -8.45
CA PRO A 240 -45.15 -5.55 -9.05
C PRO A 240 -43.86 -5.25 -8.27
N GLY A 241 -43.06 -6.29 -8.00
CA GLY A 241 -41.80 -6.17 -7.25
C GLY A 241 -41.94 -6.02 -5.73
N VAL A 242 -43.14 -6.16 -5.17
CA VAL A 242 -43.39 -6.21 -3.71
C VAL A 242 -43.68 -7.64 -3.27
N ASN A 243 -42.86 -8.15 -2.35
CA ASN A 243 -43.01 -9.48 -1.76
C ASN A 243 -43.94 -9.46 -0.54
N ALA A 244 -44.58 -10.58 -0.23
CA ALA A 244 -45.45 -10.68 0.96
C ALA A 244 -44.68 -10.52 2.28
N GLY A 245 -43.39 -10.83 2.28
CA GLY A 245 -42.48 -10.68 3.41
C GLY A 245 -41.02 -10.71 2.95
N PRO A 246 -40.06 -10.57 3.86
CA PRO A 246 -38.62 -10.57 3.55
C PRO A 246 -38.08 -11.92 3.05
N GLY A 247 -38.85 -13.00 3.12
CA GLY A 247 -38.42 -14.33 2.68
C GLY A 247 -37.56 -15.11 3.69
N GLY A 248 -37.39 -14.57 4.90
CA GLY A 248 -36.67 -15.20 6.01
C GLY A 248 -36.62 -14.25 7.21
N THR A 249 -35.90 -14.63 8.27
CA THR A 249 -35.64 -13.75 9.42
C THR A 249 -34.31 -13.02 9.23
N ASP A 250 -34.15 -11.87 9.89
CA ASP A 250 -32.90 -11.11 9.84
C ASP A 250 -31.68 -12.00 10.20
N GLY A 251 -30.59 -11.87 9.45
CA GLY A 251 -29.37 -12.67 9.56
C GLY A 251 -29.42 -14.05 8.87
N SER A 252 -30.53 -14.44 8.25
CA SER A 252 -30.62 -15.70 7.48
C SER A 252 -29.98 -15.55 6.10
N ALA A 253 -29.38 -16.63 5.58
CA ALA A 253 -28.82 -16.67 4.23
C ALA A 253 -29.90 -16.65 3.14
N ASP A 254 -29.56 -16.14 1.96
CA ASP A 254 -30.30 -16.35 0.71
C ASP A 254 -29.39 -16.19 -0.53
N ASP A 255 -29.94 -16.44 -1.71
CA ASP A 255 -29.24 -16.39 -3.01
C ASP A 255 -29.42 -15.06 -3.75
N LYS A 256 -29.91 -14.02 -3.05
CA LYS A 256 -30.32 -12.76 -3.66
C LYS A 256 -29.17 -11.75 -3.70
N LEU A 257 -29.11 -11.02 -4.81
CA LEU A 257 -28.12 -9.96 -5.04
C LEU A 257 -28.72 -8.58 -4.77
N GLN A 258 -27.90 -7.68 -4.24
CA GLN A 258 -28.27 -6.27 -4.05
C GLN A 258 -28.59 -5.56 -5.39
N ALA A 259 -29.35 -4.47 -5.32
CA ALA A 259 -29.79 -3.74 -6.51
C ALA A 259 -28.62 -3.14 -7.33
N TYR A 260 -28.81 -3.08 -8.65
CA TYR A 260 -27.89 -2.44 -9.60
C TYR A 260 -28.55 -1.20 -10.20
N CYS A 261 -27.70 -0.37 -10.79
CA CYS A 261 -28.08 0.81 -11.56
C CYS A 261 -26.93 1.22 -12.47
N PHE A 262 -27.18 2.11 -13.42
CA PHE A 262 -26.17 2.94 -14.07
C PHE A 262 -25.88 4.17 -13.20
N ARG A 263 -24.61 4.58 -13.12
CA ARG A 263 -24.22 5.90 -12.60
C ARG A 263 -24.49 6.92 -13.70
N MET A 264 -25.67 7.54 -13.68
CA MET A 264 -26.10 8.41 -14.77
C MET A 264 -25.30 9.71 -14.78
N VAL A 265 -24.89 10.14 -15.95
CA VAL A 265 -24.31 11.47 -16.13
C VAL A 265 -25.38 12.42 -16.64
N LEU A 266 -25.66 13.48 -15.87
CA LEU A 266 -26.60 14.54 -16.28
C LEU A 266 -25.91 15.90 -16.30
N THR A 267 -26.35 16.78 -17.19
CA THR A 267 -25.91 18.18 -17.28
C THR A 267 -27.10 19.13 -17.33
N ASP A 268 -26.91 20.33 -16.78
CA ASP A 268 -27.86 21.44 -16.86
C ASP A 268 -27.46 22.51 -17.89
N VAL A 269 -26.35 22.30 -18.61
CA VAL A 269 -25.86 23.21 -19.66
C VAL A 269 -26.71 23.03 -20.91
N ALA A 270 -27.59 23.98 -21.21
CA ALA A 270 -28.55 23.89 -22.31
C ALA A 270 -27.90 23.51 -23.67
N ALA A 271 -26.74 24.06 -24.00
CA ALA A 271 -26.02 23.76 -25.25
C ALA A 271 -25.34 22.37 -25.28
N ASN A 272 -25.26 21.69 -24.13
CA ASN A 272 -24.70 20.35 -23.98
C ASN A 272 -25.76 19.32 -23.57
N ARG A 273 -27.04 19.70 -23.50
CA ARG A 273 -28.09 18.90 -22.88
C ARG A 273 -28.95 18.21 -23.93
N VAL A 274 -28.97 16.88 -23.89
CA VAL A 274 -29.89 16.02 -24.63
C VAL A 274 -31.00 15.56 -23.68
N MET A 275 -32.24 15.93 -23.94
CA MET A 275 -33.36 15.54 -23.07
C MET A 275 -33.64 14.04 -23.17
N VAL A 276 -33.96 13.43 -22.03
CA VAL A 276 -34.32 12.00 -21.98
C VAL A 276 -35.69 11.81 -22.60
N ALA A 277 -35.75 11.08 -23.71
CA ALA A 277 -37.01 10.67 -24.33
C ALA A 277 -37.71 9.60 -23.49
N LYS A 278 -39.04 9.48 -23.66
CA LYS A 278 -39.81 8.38 -23.06
C LYS A 278 -39.25 7.05 -23.58
N PRO A 279 -38.76 6.14 -22.72
CA PRO A 279 -38.10 4.93 -23.20
C PRO A 279 -39.11 3.96 -23.83
N PRO A 280 -38.66 3.09 -24.77
CA PRO A 280 -39.46 2.00 -25.28
C PRO A 280 -39.97 1.10 -24.14
N GLY A 281 -41.23 0.66 -24.22
CA GLY A 281 -41.81 -0.22 -23.20
C GLY A 281 -42.14 0.46 -21.87
N TYR A 282 -42.04 1.80 -21.76
CA TYR A 282 -42.44 2.54 -20.55
C TYR A 282 -43.86 2.18 -20.10
N ASN A 283 -43.98 1.70 -18.86
CA ASN A 283 -45.24 1.40 -18.22
C ASN A 283 -45.37 2.21 -16.91
N GLU A 284 -46.43 2.99 -16.79
CA GLU A 284 -46.69 3.82 -15.60
C GLU A 284 -46.83 2.99 -14.32
N ALA A 285 -47.30 1.74 -14.45
CA ALA A 285 -47.48 0.84 -13.31
C ALA A 285 -46.17 0.49 -12.60
N ASP A 286 -45.04 0.49 -13.32
CA ASP A 286 -43.72 0.22 -12.73
C ASP A 286 -43.28 1.34 -11.77
N TYR A 287 -43.82 2.55 -11.97
CA TYR A 287 -43.54 3.75 -11.16
C TYR A 287 -44.63 4.04 -10.13
N GLU A 288 -45.57 3.12 -9.89
CA GLU A 288 -46.67 3.34 -8.93
C GLU A 288 -46.16 3.64 -7.52
N LEU A 289 -45.08 2.99 -7.07
CA LEU A 289 -44.44 3.30 -5.78
C LEU A 289 -43.85 4.71 -5.73
N LEU A 290 -43.32 5.21 -6.85
CA LEU A 290 -42.83 6.59 -6.96
C LEU A 290 -44.00 7.58 -6.80
N PHE A 291 -45.12 7.35 -7.49
CA PHE A 291 -46.29 8.21 -7.36
C PHE A 291 -46.85 8.19 -5.94
N ARG A 292 -47.00 7.02 -5.33
CA ARG A 292 -47.47 6.90 -3.94
C ARG A 292 -46.52 7.60 -2.96
N ALA A 293 -45.20 7.54 -3.18
CA ALA A 293 -44.24 8.24 -2.35
C ALA A 293 -44.38 9.77 -2.45
N ILE A 294 -44.61 10.30 -3.65
CA ILE A 294 -44.90 11.72 -3.90
C ILE A 294 -46.21 12.13 -3.24
N GLU A 295 -47.28 11.34 -3.39
CA GLU A 295 -48.58 11.55 -2.77
C GLU A 295 -48.50 11.51 -1.23
N ALA A 296 -47.58 10.71 -0.67
CA ALA A 296 -47.24 10.68 0.74
C ALA A 296 -46.32 11.83 1.20
N GLY A 297 -46.02 12.78 0.30
CA GLY A 297 -45.29 14.02 0.61
C GLY A 297 -43.79 13.99 0.29
N GLN A 298 -43.29 13.05 -0.52
CA GLN A 298 -41.90 13.12 -1.01
C GLN A 298 -41.76 14.21 -2.09
N THR A 299 -40.90 15.19 -1.83
CA THR A 299 -40.67 16.34 -2.75
C THR A 299 -39.25 16.41 -3.30
N ASN A 300 -38.33 15.60 -2.77
CA ASN A 300 -36.91 15.55 -3.09
C ASN A 300 -36.37 14.11 -2.91
N ASP A 301 -35.05 13.95 -3.02
CA ASP A 301 -34.35 12.68 -2.77
C ASP A 301 -34.89 11.52 -3.64
N PHE A 302 -35.05 11.77 -4.94
CA PHE A 302 -35.35 10.73 -5.94
C PHE A 302 -34.09 10.09 -6.51
N PHE A 303 -33.01 10.86 -6.61
CA PHE A 303 -31.63 10.44 -6.82
C PHE A 303 -30.71 11.63 -6.50
N LYS A 304 -29.43 11.38 -6.23
CA LYS A 304 -28.45 12.44 -5.96
C LYS A 304 -27.90 13.04 -7.25
N PHE A 305 -27.44 14.29 -7.18
CA PHE A 305 -26.81 15.04 -8.27
C PHE A 305 -25.43 15.49 -7.79
N ASP A 306 -24.48 14.57 -7.71
CA ASP A 306 -23.15 14.88 -7.22
C ASP A 306 -22.36 15.56 -8.37
N LEU A 307 -22.08 16.85 -8.25
CA LEU A 307 -21.56 17.66 -9.35
C LEU A 307 -20.15 17.26 -9.79
N MET A 308 -19.95 16.93 -11.06
CA MET A 308 -18.62 16.75 -11.65
C MET A 308 -18.17 18.03 -12.37
N PRO A 309 -16.88 18.13 -12.77
CA PRO A 309 -16.41 19.23 -13.61
C PRO A 309 -17.31 19.47 -14.84
N ASN A 310 -17.31 20.71 -15.32
CA ASN A 310 -18.08 21.14 -16.49
C ASN A 310 -19.60 20.97 -16.37
N ARG A 311 -20.15 21.21 -15.16
CA ARG A 311 -21.59 21.14 -14.85
C ARG A 311 -22.24 19.82 -15.29
N LYS A 312 -21.52 18.73 -15.02
CA LYS A 312 -22.02 17.37 -15.13
C LYS A 312 -22.30 16.83 -13.74
N THR A 313 -22.86 15.63 -13.65
CA THR A 313 -23.15 14.98 -12.38
C THR A 313 -22.79 13.51 -12.46
N ASP A 314 -22.39 12.96 -11.33
CA ASP A 314 -22.54 11.56 -11.02
C ASP A 314 -23.89 11.42 -10.29
N SER A 315 -24.90 10.90 -11.00
CA SER A 315 -26.25 10.72 -10.46
C SER A 315 -26.50 9.25 -10.10
N ASN A 316 -26.81 9.01 -8.83
CA ASN A 316 -26.94 7.67 -8.25
C ASN A 316 -28.08 7.60 -7.20
N ASN A 317 -28.30 6.41 -6.65
CA ASN A 317 -29.35 6.08 -5.71
C ASN A 317 -29.42 7.04 -4.52
N ARG A 318 -30.64 7.50 -4.23
CA ARG A 318 -30.99 8.24 -3.01
C ARG A 318 -32.48 8.12 -2.77
N GLY A 319 -32.87 7.70 -1.56
CA GLY A 319 -34.28 7.55 -1.17
C GLY A 319 -34.89 6.16 -1.45
N GLY A 320 -36.15 5.96 -1.04
CA GLY A 320 -36.86 4.66 -1.07
C GLY A 320 -37.24 4.09 -2.44
N ILE A 321 -37.32 4.95 -3.45
CA ILE A 321 -37.61 4.59 -4.83
C ILE A 321 -36.79 5.52 -5.72
N SER A 322 -35.80 4.94 -6.40
CA SER A 322 -34.69 5.68 -7.00
C SER A 322 -34.06 4.86 -8.15
N THR A 323 -32.84 5.21 -8.56
CA THR A 323 -32.15 4.61 -9.71
C THR A 323 -31.90 3.11 -9.55
N ASP A 324 -31.78 2.61 -8.32
CA ASP A 324 -31.68 1.17 -8.06
C ASP A 324 -32.93 0.44 -8.51
N TYR A 325 -32.77 -0.54 -9.41
CA TYR A 325 -33.86 -1.41 -9.81
C TYR A 325 -34.00 -2.60 -8.85
N ILE A 326 -34.47 -2.31 -7.63
CA ILE A 326 -34.54 -3.26 -6.52
C ILE A 326 -35.35 -4.51 -6.92
N GLY A 327 -34.77 -5.69 -6.68
CA GLY A 327 -35.37 -7.00 -6.98
C GLY A 327 -35.25 -7.44 -8.44
N LYS A 328 -34.40 -6.79 -9.26
CA LYS A 328 -34.27 -7.08 -10.70
C LYS A 328 -32.87 -7.54 -11.11
N ASN A 329 -32.21 -8.27 -10.20
CA ASN A 329 -30.91 -8.91 -10.43
C ASN A 329 -30.93 -10.42 -10.09
N TYR A 330 -32.10 -10.94 -9.73
CA TYR A 330 -32.32 -12.34 -9.37
C TYR A 330 -33.80 -12.70 -9.54
N GLY A 331 -34.07 -13.99 -9.61
CA GLY A 331 -35.42 -14.56 -9.63
C GLY A 331 -35.39 -16.06 -9.31
N PRO A 332 -36.54 -16.76 -9.42
CA PRO A 332 -36.59 -18.19 -9.15
C PRO A 332 -35.65 -18.98 -10.06
N GLY A 333 -34.60 -19.57 -9.48
CA GLY A 333 -33.64 -20.41 -10.19
C GLY A 333 -32.60 -19.67 -11.04
N TRP A 334 -32.50 -18.34 -10.94
CA TRP A 334 -31.51 -17.55 -11.68
C TRP A 334 -31.09 -16.29 -10.91
N ASN A 335 -29.88 -15.82 -11.15
CA ASN A 335 -29.41 -14.49 -10.77
C ASN A 335 -28.40 -13.96 -11.79
N TRP A 336 -27.94 -12.72 -11.65
CA TRP A 336 -26.97 -12.12 -12.58
C TRP A 336 -25.78 -13.03 -12.89
N ALA A 337 -25.26 -13.76 -11.90
CA ALA A 337 -24.11 -14.65 -12.05
C ALA A 337 -24.43 -15.98 -12.77
N THR A 338 -25.70 -16.32 -13.00
CA THR A 338 -26.09 -17.52 -13.77
C THR A 338 -26.40 -17.20 -15.23
N LEU A 339 -26.53 -15.92 -15.58
CA LEU A 339 -26.88 -15.49 -16.93
C LEU A 339 -25.68 -15.53 -17.88
N ASP A 340 -25.94 -15.80 -19.16
CA ASP A 340 -24.97 -15.65 -20.24
C ASP A 340 -24.74 -14.16 -20.61
N HIS A 341 -23.87 -13.90 -21.58
CA HIS A 341 -23.56 -12.53 -21.99
C HIS A 341 -24.74 -11.79 -22.63
N ASP A 342 -25.57 -12.44 -23.43
CA ASP A 342 -26.68 -11.80 -24.14
C ASP A 342 -27.85 -11.55 -23.17
N GLU A 343 -28.10 -12.47 -22.26
CA GLU A 343 -29.07 -12.32 -21.16
C GLU A 343 -28.67 -11.17 -20.22
N ARG A 344 -27.38 -11.06 -19.85
CA ARG A 344 -26.88 -9.93 -19.05
C ARG A 344 -27.06 -8.59 -19.78
N LEU A 345 -26.81 -8.54 -21.09
CA LEU A 345 -27.03 -7.33 -21.90
C LEU A 345 -28.51 -6.97 -21.98
N ALA A 346 -29.40 -7.95 -22.16
CA ALA A 346 -30.84 -7.73 -22.16
C ALA A 346 -31.33 -7.18 -20.82
N LEU A 347 -30.86 -7.76 -19.70
CA LEU A 347 -31.21 -7.29 -18.36
C LEU A 347 -30.63 -5.89 -18.10
N ALA A 348 -29.39 -5.62 -18.50
CA ALA A 348 -28.81 -4.27 -18.41
C ALA A 348 -29.66 -3.24 -19.19
N LYS A 349 -30.25 -3.62 -20.32
CA LYS A 349 -31.16 -2.74 -21.06
C LYS A 349 -32.46 -2.47 -20.30
N GLU A 350 -32.97 -3.42 -19.54
CA GLU A 350 -34.12 -3.20 -18.65
C GLU A 350 -33.78 -2.18 -17.54
N HIS A 351 -32.58 -2.26 -16.95
CA HIS A 351 -32.09 -1.28 -15.97
C HIS A 351 -31.94 0.13 -16.57
N GLU A 352 -31.44 0.23 -17.80
CA GLU A 352 -31.40 1.50 -18.54
C GLU A 352 -32.82 2.07 -18.74
N ASN A 353 -33.77 1.25 -19.19
CA ASN A 353 -35.15 1.66 -19.41
C ASN A 353 -35.82 2.10 -18.11
N TRP A 354 -35.58 1.40 -16.98
CA TRP A 354 -36.04 1.78 -15.65
C TRP A 354 -35.60 3.20 -15.30
N GLN A 355 -34.31 3.50 -15.45
CA GLN A 355 -33.76 4.81 -15.07
C GLN A 355 -34.16 5.93 -16.03
N ARG A 356 -34.14 5.68 -17.35
CA ARG A 356 -34.64 6.65 -18.34
C ARG A 356 -36.11 6.97 -18.09
N GLY A 357 -36.92 5.95 -17.79
CA GLY A 357 -38.33 6.12 -17.49
C GLY A 357 -38.56 6.86 -16.18
N MET A 358 -37.70 6.66 -15.17
CA MET A 358 -37.73 7.46 -13.93
C MET A 358 -37.47 8.94 -14.20
N VAL A 359 -36.40 9.25 -14.94
CA VAL A 359 -36.07 10.64 -15.32
C VAL A 359 -37.22 11.26 -16.12
N TRP A 360 -37.73 10.54 -17.13
CA TRP A 360 -38.85 11.00 -17.93
C TRP A 360 -40.11 11.24 -17.09
N THR A 361 -40.43 10.34 -16.15
CA THR A 361 -41.59 10.45 -15.25
C THR A 361 -41.50 11.71 -14.40
N LEU A 362 -40.36 11.93 -13.76
CA LEU A 362 -40.13 13.10 -12.91
C LEU A 362 -40.17 14.42 -13.69
N GLN A 363 -39.85 14.40 -14.98
CA GLN A 363 -39.87 15.57 -15.85
C GLN A 363 -41.25 15.87 -16.48
N ASN A 364 -42.04 14.83 -16.79
CA ASN A 364 -43.17 14.98 -17.71
C ASN A 364 -44.51 14.48 -17.16
N HIS A 365 -44.53 13.55 -16.21
CA HIS A 365 -45.75 12.83 -15.88
C HIS A 365 -46.76 13.71 -15.09
N PRO A 366 -48.07 13.71 -15.43
CA PRO A 366 -49.06 14.60 -14.82
C PRO A 366 -49.24 14.38 -13.31
N ARG A 367 -49.07 13.14 -12.80
CA ARG A 367 -49.14 12.82 -11.36
C ARG A 367 -47.97 13.39 -10.54
N VAL A 368 -46.88 13.82 -11.18
CA VAL A 368 -45.75 14.46 -10.48
C VAL A 368 -46.04 15.97 -10.36
N PRO A 369 -46.01 16.58 -9.16
CA PRO A 369 -46.23 18.02 -9.01
C PRO A 369 -45.35 18.90 -9.92
N GLN A 370 -45.89 20.03 -10.39
CA GLN A 370 -45.19 20.94 -11.31
C GLN A 370 -43.82 21.39 -10.78
N SER A 371 -43.72 21.69 -9.48
CA SER A 371 -42.46 22.09 -8.84
C SER A 371 -41.35 21.03 -8.95
N ILE A 372 -41.72 19.74 -8.93
CA ILE A 372 -40.78 18.64 -9.11
C ILE A 372 -40.40 18.52 -10.58
N ARG A 373 -41.38 18.63 -11.50
CA ARG A 373 -41.14 18.63 -12.95
C ARG A 373 -40.17 19.73 -13.38
N ASP A 374 -40.41 20.96 -12.93
CA ASP A 374 -39.56 22.12 -13.26
C ASP A 374 -38.11 21.91 -12.82
N LYS A 375 -37.91 21.35 -11.62
CA LYS A 375 -36.57 21.06 -11.08
C LYS A 375 -35.83 20.02 -11.93
N HIS A 376 -36.51 18.97 -12.38
CA HIS A 376 -35.87 17.88 -13.14
C HIS A 376 -35.77 18.20 -14.64
N ALA A 377 -36.63 19.05 -15.20
CA ALA A 377 -36.58 19.48 -16.59
C ALA A 377 -35.32 20.28 -16.94
N ALA A 378 -34.62 20.82 -15.93
CA ALA A 378 -33.33 21.46 -16.09
C ALA A 378 -32.18 20.48 -16.41
N TRP A 379 -32.38 19.16 -16.26
CA TRP A 379 -31.32 18.17 -16.41
C TRP A 379 -31.57 17.23 -17.60
N GLY A 380 -30.51 16.84 -18.29
CA GLY A 380 -30.54 15.86 -19.37
C GLY A 380 -29.17 15.23 -19.57
N LEU A 381 -29.03 14.32 -20.53
CA LEU A 381 -27.77 13.65 -20.83
C LEU A 381 -26.79 14.65 -21.47
N PRO A 382 -25.48 14.59 -21.13
CA PRO A 382 -24.47 15.39 -21.80
C PRO A 382 -24.23 14.91 -23.23
N ALA A 383 -24.32 15.82 -24.21
CA ALA A 383 -24.08 15.53 -25.62
C ALA A 383 -22.63 15.12 -25.93
N ASP A 384 -21.70 15.37 -25.00
CA ASP A 384 -20.27 15.17 -25.14
C ASP A 384 -19.69 14.04 -24.29
N GLU A 385 -20.54 13.18 -23.70
CA GLU A 385 -20.15 11.89 -23.11
C GLU A 385 -20.88 10.76 -23.85
N PHE A 386 -20.24 9.60 -23.92
CA PHE A 386 -20.81 8.36 -24.50
C PHE A 386 -21.48 8.60 -25.87
N THR A 387 -20.80 9.34 -26.74
CA THR A 387 -21.34 9.82 -28.02
C THR A 387 -21.70 8.71 -28.99
N ASP A 388 -21.17 7.51 -28.74
CA ASP A 388 -21.41 6.27 -29.47
C ASP A 388 -22.49 5.36 -28.83
N ASN A 389 -23.02 5.72 -27.65
CA ASN A 389 -24.02 4.93 -26.93
C ASN A 389 -25.26 5.75 -26.54
N GLY A 390 -25.69 6.66 -27.41
CA GLY A 390 -26.86 7.50 -27.15
C GLY A 390 -26.73 8.34 -25.87
N ASN A 391 -25.51 8.77 -25.56
CA ASN A 391 -25.13 9.54 -24.38
C ASN A 391 -25.38 8.82 -23.04
N TRP A 392 -25.42 7.48 -23.06
CA TRP A 392 -25.62 6.65 -21.88
C TRP A 392 -24.34 5.90 -21.49
N PRO A 393 -24.04 5.76 -20.18
CA PRO A 393 -22.87 4.99 -19.75
C PRO A 393 -22.90 3.55 -20.26
N TRP A 394 -21.73 3.01 -20.59
CA TRP A 394 -21.59 1.66 -21.13
C TRP A 394 -21.78 0.56 -20.08
N GLN A 395 -21.21 0.76 -18.89
CA GLN A 395 -21.20 -0.25 -17.84
C GLN A 395 -22.34 -0.05 -16.83
N ILE A 396 -23.12 -1.12 -16.60
CA ILE A 396 -24.01 -1.20 -15.44
C ILE A 396 -23.19 -1.44 -14.17
N TYR A 397 -23.57 -0.82 -13.06
CA TYR A 397 -22.86 -0.96 -11.79
C TYR A 397 -23.25 -2.28 -11.10
N VAL A 398 -22.65 -3.36 -11.58
CA VAL A 398 -22.64 -4.67 -10.92
C VAL A 398 -21.91 -4.50 -9.59
N ARG A 399 -22.65 -4.47 -8.49
CA ARG A 399 -22.07 -4.29 -7.15
C ARG A 399 -21.53 -5.59 -6.59
N GLU A 400 -22.02 -6.71 -7.09
CA GLU A 400 -21.73 -8.03 -6.57
C GLU A 400 -22.16 -9.07 -7.59
N ALA A 401 -21.45 -10.17 -7.68
CA ALA A 401 -21.84 -11.30 -8.52
C ALA A 401 -21.34 -12.58 -7.85
N ARG A 402 -20.35 -13.26 -8.45
CA ARG A 402 -19.62 -14.35 -7.81
C ARG A 402 -18.59 -13.76 -6.86
N ARG A 403 -18.46 -14.36 -5.68
CA ARG A 403 -17.34 -14.12 -4.76
C ARG A 403 -16.60 -15.43 -4.59
N MET A 404 -15.30 -15.44 -4.87
CA MET A 404 -14.46 -16.62 -4.71
C MET A 404 -14.51 -17.11 -3.25
N VAL A 405 -14.35 -18.41 -3.01
CA VAL A 405 -14.19 -18.97 -1.66
C VAL A 405 -12.78 -19.54 -1.56
N SER A 406 -11.89 -18.80 -0.89
CA SER A 406 -10.48 -19.15 -0.73
C SER A 406 -10.16 -19.56 0.72
N ASP A 407 -8.87 -19.80 1.00
CA ASP A 407 -8.34 -20.11 2.34
C ASP A 407 -8.51 -18.92 3.31
N GLN A 408 -8.65 -17.70 2.78
CA GLN A 408 -9.03 -16.51 3.55
C GLN A 408 -10.29 -15.88 2.94
N VAL A 409 -11.35 -15.79 3.73
CA VAL A 409 -12.56 -15.03 3.40
C VAL A 409 -12.54 -13.73 4.20
N MET A 410 -12.46 -12.59 3.52
CA MET A 410 -12.59 -11.29 4.18
C MET A 410 -14.01 -11.13 4.73
N SER A 411 -14.16 -10.63 5.94
CA SER A 411 -15.45 -10.55 6.65
C SER A 411 -15.62 -9.20 7.36
N GLN A 412 -16.82 -8.94 7.87
CA GLN A 412 -17.16 -7.73 8.64
C GLN A 412 -16.13 -7.42 9.72
N ARG A 413 -15.62 -8.46 10.38
CA ARG A 413 -14.61 -8.37 11.45
C ARG A 413 -13.27 -7.83 10.95
N HIS A 414 -12.92 -8.09 9.70
CA HIS A 414 -11.74 -7.52 9.06
C HIS A 414 -11.94 -6.03 8.74
N CYS A 415 -13.09 -5.70 8.16
CA CYS A 415 -13.43 -4.31 7.84
C CYS A 415 -13.55 -3.43 9.10
N SER A 416 -13.98 -3.99 10.24
CA SER A 416 -14.06 -3.27 11.51
C SER A 416 -12.73 -3.23 12.29
N GLY A 417 -11.68 -3.87 11.79
CA GLY A 417 -10.38 -3.99 12.49
C GLY A 417 -10.40 -4.92 13.71
N GLU A 418 -11.45 -5.73 13.88
CA GLU A 418 -11.50 -6.75 14.95
C GLU A 418 -10.51 -7.89 14.65
N VAL A 419 -10.42 -8.26 13.38
CA VAL A 419 -9.41 -9.18 12.82
C VAL A 419 -8.57 -8.38 11.83
N VAL A 420 -7.26 -8.63 11.79
CA VAL A 420 -6.34 -7.90 10.91
C VAL A 420 -5.47 -8.91 10.20
N VAL A 421 -5.48 -8.88 8.86
CA VAL A 421 -4.72 -9.84 8.07
C VAL A 421 -3.23 -9.50 8.08
N ALA A 422 -2.38 -10.52 8.18
CA ALA A 422 -0.93 -10.37 8.17
C ALA A 422 -0.34 -10.20 6.75
N ASP A 423 -1.07 -10.67 5.73
CA ASP A 423 -0.63 -10.73 4.33
C ASP A 423 -1.26 -9.63 3.46
N SER A 424 -1.23 -8.39 3.95
CA SER A 424 -1.83 -7.23 3.28
C SER A 424 -1.29 -6.98 1.87
N VAL A 425 -2.19 -6.85 0.89
CA VAL A 425 -1.84 -6.49 -0.49
C VAL A 425 -2.42 -5.15 -0.93
N GLY A 426 -3.02 -4.43 0.00
CA GLY A 426 -3.66 -3.15 -0.21
C GLY A 426 -4.55 -2.78 0.97
N LEU A 427 -4.88 -1.50 1.07
CA LEU A 427 -5.84 -0.99 2.05
C LEU A 427 -7.19 -0.72 1.41
N ALA A 428 -8.26 -1.00 2.16
CA ALA A 428 -9.61 -0.54 1.91
C ALA A 428 -10.08 0.37 3.06
N ALA A 429 -11.01 1.28 2.80
CA ALA A 429 -11.44 2.26 3.80
C ALA A 429 -12.91 2.68 3.69
N TYR A 430 -13.66 2.12 2.75
CA TYR A 430 -15.04 2.52 2.52
C TYR A 430 -15.97 1.91 3.59
N ALA A 431 -17.11 2.54 3.85
CA ALA A 431 -18.10 1.93 4.75
C ALA A 431 -18.56 0.57 4.19
N MET A 432 -18.87 -0.38 5.07
CA MET A 432 -19.56 -1.60 4.64
C MET A 432 -20.99 -1.22 4.29
N ASP A 433 -21.26 -1.18 3.00
CA ASP A 433 -22.59 -0.90 2.48
C ASP A 433 -23.16 -2.05 1.66
N SER A 434 -24.49 -2.20 1.76
CA SER A 434 -25.28 -3.02 0.86
C SER A 434 -26.46 -2.17 0.41
N HIS A 435 -26.80 -2.26 -0.86
CA HIS A 435 -28.02 -1.63 -1.37
C HIS A 435 -29.25 -2.52 -1.12
N HIS A 436 -30.44 -1.95 -1.20
CA HIS A 436 -31.68 -2.73 -1.04
C HIS A 436 -31.73 -3.91 -2.01
N VAL A 437 -32.12 -5.07 -1.50
CA VAL A 437 -32.20 -6.34 -2.24
C VAL A 437 -33.62 -6.59 -2.72
N GLN A 438 -34.63 -6.27 -1.91
CA GLN A 438 -36.04 -6.50 -2.23
C GLN A 438 -36.97 -5.49 -1.56
N ARG A 439 -38.25 -5.53 -1.96
CA ARG A 439 -39.33 -4.82 -1.27
C ARG A 439 -40.29 -5.84 -0.68
N HIS A 440 -40.84 -5.55 0.49
CA HIS A 440 -41.80 -6.42 1.14
C HIS A 440 -42.91 -5.66 1.86
N VAL A 441 -43.99 -6.36 2.22
CA VAL A 441 -45.02 -5.85 3.12
C VAL A 441 -44.55 -5.96 4.58
N LYS A 442 -44.62 -4.85 5.33
CA LYS A 442 -44.40 -4.80 6.78
C LYS A 442 -45.43 -3.87 7.40
N ASN A 443 -46.18 -4.36 8.40
CA ASN A 443 -47.24 -3.59 9.05
C ASN A 443 -48.25 -2.94 8.07
N GLY A 444 -48.63 -3.68 7.02
CA GLY A 444 -49.60 -3.23 6.01
C GLY A 444 -49.09 -2.17 5.02
N MET A 445 -47.78 -1.86 5.03
CA MET A 445 -47.16 -0.93 4.09
C MET A 445 -45.93 -1.54 3.39
N VAL A 446 -45.50 -0.94 2.28
CA VAL A 446 -44.28 -1.34 1.57
C VAL A 446 -43.05 -0.81 2.30
N LYS A 447 -42.07 -1.69 2.50
CA LYS A 447 -40.72 -1.34 2.97
C LYS A 447 -39.67 -2.05 2.14
N ASN A 448 -38.54 -1.40 1.97
CA ASN A 448 -37.36 -1.99 1.35
C ASN A 448 -36.55 -2.75 2.41
N GLU A 449 -35.87 -3.80 1.98
CA GLU A 449 -35.01 -4.68 2.76
C GLU A 449 -33.62 -4.75 2.12
N GLY A 450 -32.58 -4.85 2.94
CA GLY A 450 -31.21 -5.10 2.48
C GLY A 450 -30.25 -3.91 2.62
N ASP A 451 -30.73 -2.65 2.60
CA ASP A 451 -29.83 -1.49 2.78
C ASP A 451 -29.20 -1.52 4.17
N VAL A 452 -27.88 -1.71 4.20
CA VAL A 452 -27.06 -1.68 5.40
C VAL A 452 -25.96 -0.68 5.18
N GLN A 453 -25.71 0.16 6.18
CA GLN A 453 -24.59 1.11 6.18
C GLN A 453 -23.90 1.04 7.52
N MET A 454 -22.73 0.42 7.54
CA MET A 454 -21.87 0.30 8.71
C MET A 454 -20.57 1.07 8.46
N PRO A 455 -20.30 2.16 9.20
CA PRO A 455 -19.05 2.89 9.09
C PRO A 455 -17.84 2.00 9.39
N VAL A 456 -16.77 2.24 8.65
CA VAL A 456 -15.43 1.73 8.94
C VAL A 456 -14.63 2.87 9.55
N ALA A 457 -14.00 2.63 10.71
CA ALA A 457 -13.39 3.69 11.50
C ALA A 457 -12.04 4.15 10.93
N ASP A 458 -11.26 3.20 10.41
CA ASP A 458 -9.90 3.40 9.91
C ASP A 458 -9.68 2.49 8.68
N PRO A 459 -8.77 2.83 7.76
CA PRO A 459 -8.38 1.92 6.69
C PRO A 459 -7.91 0.57 7.23
N TYR A 460 -8.27 -0.52 6.54
CA TYR A 460 -7.97 -1.88 6.94
C TYR A 460 -7.30 -2.68 5.80
N PRO A 461 -6.42 -3.65 6.14
CA PRO A 461 -5.71 -4.45 5.14
C PRO A 461 -6.59 -5.51 4.48
N VAL A 462 -6.33 -5.75 3.19
CA VAL A 462 -6.94 -6.82 2.39
C VAL A 462 -5.91 -7.91 2.13
N SER A 463 -6.27 -9.17 2.36
CA SER A 463 -5.33 -10.31 2.34
C SER A 463 -4.97 -10.73 0.91
N TYR A 464 -3.71 -11.13 0.68
CA TYR A 464 -3.29 -11.79 -0.55
C TYR A 464 -4.10 -13.07 -0.81
N ARG A 465 -4.32 -13.89 0.21
CA ARG A 465 -5.07 -15.14 0.10
C ARG A 465 -6.52 -14.92 -0.33
N SER A 466 -7.07 -13.72 -0.13
CA SER A 466 -8.42 -13.38 -0.62
C SER A 466 -8.47 -13.16 -2.15
N ILE A 467 -7.36 -12.86 -2.82
CA ILE A 467 -7.32 -12.60 -4.27
C ILE A 467 -6.71 -13.76 -5.08
N VAL A 468 -6.46 -14.91 -4.46
CA VAL A 468 -6.05 -16.16 -5.13
C VAL A 468 -7.00 -17.31 -4.75
N PRO A 469 -7.23 -18.30 -5.62
CA PRO A 469 -8.00 -19.50 -5.28
C PRO A 469 -7.38 -20.23 -4.09
N LYS A 470 -8.18 -21.00 -3.34
CA LYS A 470 -7.67 -21.84 -2.25
C LYS A 470 -6.62 -22.83 -2.75
N SER A 471 -5.73 -23.24 -1.85
CA SER A 471 -4.70 -24.21 -2.16
C SER A 471 -5.29 -25.47 -2.79
N GLY A 472 -4.72 -25.86 -3.94
CA GLY A 472 -5.20 -26.99 -4.73
C GLY A 472 -6.29 -26.66 -5.75
N GLU A 473 -6.77 -25.43 -5.86
CA GLU A 473 -7.57 -24.94 -6.99
C GLU A 473 -6.74 -24.01 -7.87
N CYS A 474 -6.93 -24.12 -9.19
CA CYS A 474 -6.35 -23.27 -10.24
C CYS A 474 -5.04 -22.53 -9.87
N PRO A 475 -3.85 -23.15 -10.04
CA PRO A 475 -2.59 -22.64 -9.52
C PRO A 475 -2.07 -21.36 -10.20
N ASN A 476 -2.72 -20.91 -11.27
CA ASN A 476 -2.26 -19.80 -12.11
C ASN A 476 -3.33 -18.74 -12.39
N LEU A 477 -4.30 -18.58 -11.47
CA LEU A 477 -5.35 -17.56 -11.56
C LEU A 477 -5.29 -16.60 -10.36
N LEU A 478 -5.42 -15.30 -10.61
CA LEU A 478 -5.65 -14.29 -9.58
C LEU A 478 -6.97 -13.56 -9.85
N VAL A 479 -7.67 -13.20 -8.78
CA VAL A 479 -9.06 -12.72 -8.81
C VAL A 479 -9.22 -11.47 -7.92
N PRO A 480 -8.76 -10.30 -8.39
CA PRO A 480 -8.76 -9.07 -7.59
C PRO A 480 -10.13 -8.40 -7.36
N TRP A 481 -11.15 -8.65 -8.20
CA TRP A 481 -12.52 -8.11 -7.98
C TRP A 481 -13.42 -9.10 -7.28
N SER A 482 -13.67 -10.26 -7.91
CA SER A 482 -14.48 -11.35 -7.36
C SER A 482 -13.73 -12.11 -6.26
N LEU A 483 -12.97 -11.37 -5.46
CA LEU A 483 -12.14 -11.83 -4.36
C LEU A 483 -12.98 -12.53 -3.30
N SER A 484 -12.29 -13.23 -2.41
CA SER A 484 -12.92 -13.97 -1.35
C SER A 484 -13.33 -13.09 -0.17
N ALA A 485 -14.62 -12.81 -0.10
CA ALA A 485 -15.23 -12.01 0.95
C ALA A 485 -16.68 -12.42 1.21
N THR A 486 -17.16 -12.19 2.43
CA THR A 486 -18.59 -12.23 2.77
C THR A 486 -19.32 -11.09 2.04
N HIS A 487 -20.64 -11.21 1.86
CA HIS A 487 -21.46 -10.15 1.26
C HIS A 487 -21.22 -8.77 1.91
N MET A 488 -21.09 -8.74 3.24
CA MET A 488 -20.89 -7.48 3.96
C MET A 488 -19.49 -6.89 3.78
N ALA A 489 -18.44 -7.69 3.85
CA ALA A 489 -17.08 -7.21 3.62
C ALA A 489 -16.89 -6.77 2.16
N PHE A 490 -17.48 -7.51 1.22
CA PHE A 490 -17.44 -7.17 -0.19
C PHE A 490 -17.99 -5.77 -0.46
N GLY A 491 -19.08 -5.40 0.24
CA GLY A 491 -19.67 -4.06 0.22
C GLY A 491 -18.66 -2.92 0.43
N SER A 492 -17.64 -3.13 1.26
CA SER A 492 -16.57 -2.15 1.52
C SER A 492 -15.38 -2.28 0.55
N ILE A 493 -14.98 -3.51 0.20
CA ILE A 493 -13.75 -3.77 -0.59
C ILE A 493 -13.93 -3.44 -2.08
N ARG A 494 -15.13 -3.63 -2.63
CA ARG A 494 -15.46 -3.51 -4.08
C ARG A 494 -15.34 -2.10 -4.69
N MET A 495 -14.66 -1.15 -4.07
CA MET A 495 -14.55 0.21 -4.60
C MET A 495 -13.50 0.26 -5.71
N GLU A 496 -13.76 1.01 -6.79
CA GLU A 496 -12.83 1.16 -7.93
C GLU A 496 -11.37 1.48 -7.54
N PRO A 497 -11.08 2.41 -6.59
CA PRO A 497 -9.71 2.63 -6.13
C PRO A 497 -9.04 1.39 -5.54
N VAL A 498 -9.76 0.65 -4.71
CA VAL A 498 -9.29 -0.58 -4.05
C VAL A 498 -9.11 -1.67 -5.09
N PHE A 499 -10.02 -1.79 -6.05
CA PHE A 499 -9.90 -2.74 -7.14
C PHE A 499 -8.64 -2.51 -8.00
N MET A 500 -8.34 -1.25 -8.32
CA MET A 500 -7.07 -0.88 -8.98
C MET A 500 -5.86 -1.30 -8.13
N ILE A 501 -5.89 -1.05 -6.82
CA ILE A 501 -4.83 -1.44 -5.87
C ILE A 501 -4.63 -2.96 -5.89
N LEU A 502 -5.69 -3.74 -5.69
CA LEU A 502 -5.64 -5.21 -5.65
C LEU A 502 -5.19 -5.80 -6.99
N SER A 503 -5.58 -5.19 -8.11
CA SER A 503 -5.19 -5.65 -9.45
C SER A 503 -3.73 -5.38 -9.76
N GLN A 504 -3.16 -4.27 -9.29
CA GLN A 504 -1.71 -4.04 -9.36
C GLN A 504 -0.96 -5.10 -8.54
N SER A 505 -1.44 -5.39 -7.32
CA SER A 505 -0.85 -6.40 -6.46
C SER A 505 -0.96 -7.81 -7.05
N ALA A 506 -2.07 -8.13 -7.71
CA ALA A 506 -2.25 -9.38 -8.44
C ALA A 506 -1.22 -9.55 -9.56
N ALA A 507 -0.97 -8.50 -10.35
CA ALA A 507 0.04 -8.55 -11.41
C ALA A 507 1.47 -8.75 -10.88
N ILE A 508 1.81 -8.16 -9.73
CA ILE A 508 3.10 -8.38 -9.04
C ILE A 508 3.19 -9.82 -8.52
N GLY A 509 2.10 -10.35 -7.94
CA GLY A 509 2.03 -11.74 -7.51
C GLY A 509 2.22 -12.72 -8.67
N ALA A 510 1.57 -12.46 -9.82
CA ALA A 510 1.74 -13.24 -11.05
C ALA A 510 3.19 -13.21 -11.55
N ASP A 511 3.82 -12.04 -11.58
CA ASP A 511 5.21 -11.86 -12.01
C ASP A 511 6.18 -12.68 -11.14
N LEU A 512 6.05 -12.59 -9.81
CA LEU A 512 6.88 -13.35 -8.87
C LEU A 512 6.64 -14.86 -9.00
N ALA A 513 5.39 -15.29 -9.11
CA ALA A 513 5.05 -16.70 -9.28
C ALA A 513 5.60 -17.28 -10.60
N ILE A 514 5.64 -16.47 -11.68
CA ILE A 514 6.29 -16.85 -12.94
C ILE A 514 7.81 -16.99 -12.75
N ASN A 515 8.46 -16.05 -12.06
CA ASN A 515 9.92 -16.09 -11.82
C ASN A 515 10.33 -17.32 -11.01
N ASP A 516 9.57 -17.64 -9.97
CA ASP A 516 9.87 -18.75 -9.08
C ASP A 516 9.32 -20.09 -9.60
N ASN A 517 8.55 -20.07 -10.69
CA ASN A 517 7.86 -21.22 -11.26
C ASN A 517 7.02 -21.99 -10.22
N ILE A 518 6.23 -21.24 -9.46
CA ILE A 518 5.35 -21.74 -8.41
C ILE A 518 3.88 -21.41 -8.70
N SER A 519 2.97 -22.06 -7.97
CA SER A 519 1.58 -21.61 -7.95
C SER A 519 1.44 -20.28 -7.23
N VAL A 520 0.41 -19.50 -7.57
CA VAL A 520 0.13 -18.21 -6.92
C VAL A 520 -0.13 -18.38 -5.41
N GLN A 521 -0.67 -19.53 -4.99
CA GLN A 521 -0.91 -19.85 -3.58
C GLN A 521 0.37 -20.11 -2.78
N GLN A 522 1.46 -20.51 -3.46
CA GLN A 522 2.75 -20.81 -2.81
C GLN A 522 3.63 -19.55 -2.67
N LEU A 523 3.19 -18.40 -3.18
CA LEU A 523 3.99 -17.18 -3.12
C LEU A 523 4.14 -16.72 -1.67
N ALA A 524 5.36 -16.79 -1.15
CA ALA A 524 5.67 -16.33 0.20
C ALA A 524 5.44 -14.82 0.33
N TYR A 525 4.66 -14.41 1.34
CA TYR A 525 4.37 -12.99 1.57
C TYR A 525 5.64 -12.17 1.87
N SER A 526 6.67 -12.79 2.45
CA SER A 526 8.00 -12.18 2.64
C SER A 526 8.69 -11.77 1.34
N LYS A 527 8.35 -12.38 0.20
CA LYS A 527 8.78 -11.97 -1.15
C LYS A 527 7.83 -10.97 -1.78
N LEU A 528 6.52 -11.15 -1.59
CA LEU A 528 5.50 -10.29 -2.16
C LEU A 528 5.53 -8.87 -1.56
N ARG A 529 5.56 -8.76 -0.23
CA ARG A 529 5.46 -7.48 0.48
C ARG A 529 6.51 -6.45 0.04
N PRO A 530 7.82 -6.77 -0.05
CA PRO A 530 8.81 -5.81 -0.55
C PRO A 530 8.55 -5.36 -1.99
N ALA A 531 8.08 -6.25 -2.87
CA ALA A 531 7.75 -5.90 -4.25
C ALA A 531 6.53 -4.96 -4.32
N LEU A 532 5.53 -5.17 -3.48
CA LEU A 532 4.37 -4.28 -3.35
C LEU A 532 4.78 -2.89 -2.84
N LEU A 533 5.65 -2.82 -1.82
CA LEU A 533 6.19 -1.56 -1.31
C LEU A 533 7.02 -0.82 -2.36
N ALA A 534 7.87 -1.54 -3.10
CA ALA A 534 8.65 -0.97 -4.21
C ALA A 534 7.75 -0.43 -5.33
N ALA A 535 6.59 -1.07 -5.55
CA ALA A 535 5.56 -0.60 -6.47
C ALA A 535 4.69 0.53 -5.90
N GLY A 536 4.97 0.99 -4.68
CA GLY A 536 4.32 2.12 -4.02
C GLY A 536 2.99 1.80 -3.36
N GLN A 537 2.70 0.52 -3.06
CA GLN A 537 1.46 0.15 -2.39
C GLN A 537 1.42 0.60 -0.93
N ALA A 538 0.24 1.06 -0.50
CA ALA A 538 -0.07 1.27 0.91
C ALA A 538 -0.63 -0.04 1.48
N LEU A 539 0.09 -0.64 2.43
CA LEU A 539 -0.27 -1.94 2.99
C LEU A 539 -0.84 -1.84 4.42
N GLY A 540 -0.74 -0.64 5.03
CA GLY A 540 -1.09 -0.40 6.43
C GLY A 540 -0.06 -0.95 7.40
N ASP A 541 -0.14 -0.44 8.63
CA ASP A 541 0.35 -1.13 9.82
C ASP A 541 -0.85 -1.92 10.38
N ALA A 542 -0.65 -3.08 10.99
CA ALA A 542 -1.75 -3.84 11.58
C ALA A 542 -2.43 -3.03 12.70
N SER A 543 -3.58 -2.40 12.42
CA SER A 543 -4.33 -1.60 13.40
C SER A 543 -5.25 -2.52 14.22
N ALA A 544 -4.83 -2.87 15.42
CA ALA A 544 -5.62 -3.71 16.32
C ALA A 544 -6.90 -3.01 16.80
N GLY A 545 -8.02 -3.74 16.80
CA GLY A 545 -9.36 -3.29 17.21
C GLY A 545 -9.51 -2.79 18.66
N SER A 546 -10.75 -2.63 19.14
CA SER A 546 -11.00 -2.18 20.52
C SER A 546 -10.75 -3.28 21.57
N PRO A 547 -10.33 -2.93 22.80
CA PRO A 547 -10.14 -3.89 23.88
C PRO A 547 -11.46 -4.51 24.36
N ALA A 548 -11.48 -5.82 24.56
CA ALA A 548 -12.59 -6.57 25.15
C ALA A 548 -12.66 -6.39 26.68
N VAL A 549 -11.51 -6.16 27.33
CA VAL A 549 -11.37 -5.97 28.78
C VAL A 549 -10.65 -4.65 29.04
N VAL A 550 -11.19 -3.82 29.93
CA VAL A 550 -10.63 -2.50 30.26
C VAL A 550 -10.34 -2.40 31.75
N VAL A 551 -9.16 -1.87 32.08
CA VAL A 551 -8.76 -1.47 33.45
C VAL A 551 -8.60 0.05 33.45
N ASP A 552 -9.52 0.72 34.12
CA ASP A 552 -9.58 2.16 34.30
C ASP A 552 -8.69 2.62 35.46
N ASN A 553 -8.14 3.84 35.43
CA ASN A 553 -7.29 4.40 36.49
C ASN A 553 -8.00 4.47 37.85
N THR A 554 -9.34 4.42 37.90
CA THR A 554 -10.10 4.39 39.15
C THR A 554 -10.29 2.99 39.75
N ASP A 555 -9.89 1.92 39.04
CA ASP A 555 -9.96 0.53 39.54
C ASP A 555 -8.88 0.29 40.61
N SER A 556 -9.18 0.66 41.86
CA SER A 556 -8.26 0.51 43.00
C SER A 556 -7.84 -0.93 43.31
N ALA A 557 -8.54 -1.94 42.79
CA ALA A 557 -8.12 -3.34 42.94
C ALA A 557 -7.00 -3.72 41.96
N ARG A 558 -6.82 -2.95 40.88
CA ARG A 558 -5.91 -3.26 39.77
C ARG A 558 -4.96 -2.14 39.40
N VAL A 559 -5.13 -0.96 39.99
CA VAL A 559 -4.29 0.21 39.73
C VAL A 559 -3.51 0.59 40.97
N THR A 560 -2.18 0.64 40.83
CA THR A 560 -1.26 1.11 41.87
C THR A 560 -0.56 2.39 41.41
N ILE A 561 -0.71 3.46 42.18
CA ILE A 561 -0.14 4.78 41.88
C ILE A 561 1.11 4.99 42.73
N THR A 562 2.22 5.40 42.10
CA THR A 562 3.45 5.80 42.79
C THR A 562 3.76 7.26 42.48
N GLY A 563 4.09 8.03 43.52
CA GLY A 563 4.29 9.47 43.44
C GLY A 563 2.98 10.27 43.43
N ALA A 564 3.08 11.60 43.49
CA ALA A 564 1.91 12.46 43.51
C ALA A 564 1.33 12.66 42.10
N TRP A 565 0.14 12.13 41.85
CA TRP A 565 -0.63 12.33 40.62
C TRP A 565 -1.87 13.17 40.90
N THR A 566 -2.20 14.04 39.96
CA THR A 566 -3.37 14.92 40.03
C THR A 566 -4.49 14.35 39.16
N SER A 567 -5.69 14.30 39.71
CA SER A 567 -6.90 13.91 38.97
C SER A 567 -7.41 15.08 38.14
N GLY A 568 -7.74 14.84 36.88
CA GLY A 568 -8.39 15.81 35.99
C GLY A 568 -9.55 15.19 35.21
N ASP A 569 -10.51 16.03 34.84
CA ASP A 569 -11.74 15.67 34.09
C ASP A 569 -12.06 16.68 32.97
N SER A 570 -11.21 17.70 32.79
CA SER A 570 -11.46 18.83 31.90
C SER A 570 -11.17 18.55 30.43
N SER A 571 -10.35 17.54 30.11
CA SER A 571 -10.04 17.12 28.74
C SER A 571 -10.87 15.91 28.38
N ALA A 572 -11.80 16.01 27.43
CA ALA A 572 -12.66 14.90 27.03
C ALA A 572 -11.86 13.70 26.44
N GLY A 573 -12.44 12.49 26.50
CA GLY A 573 -11.91 11.29 25.85
C GLY A 573 -11.34 10.21 26.81
N PHE A 574 -11.31 10.47 28.11
CA PHE A 574 -10.94 9.47 29.12
C PHE A 574 -12.03 8.41 29.34
N ILE A 575 -11.68 7.31 30.01
CA ILE A 575 -12.61 6.29 30.49
C ILE A 575 -12.92 6.56 31.96
N GLY A 576 -14.08 6.08 32.42
CA GLY A 576 -14.49 6.29 33.80
C GLY A 576 -14.78 7.76 34.13
N SER A 577 -14.47 8.17 35.35
CA SER A 577 -14.83 9.50 35.87
C SER A 577 -13.74 10.56 35.72
N ASN A 578 -12.48 10.19 35.45
CA ASN A 578 -11.34 11.10 35.39
C ASN A 578 -10.16 10.48 34.64
N TYR A 579 -9.07 11.25 34.48
CA TYR A 579 -7.73 10.73 34.17
C TYR A 579 -6.73 11.27 35.20
N LEU A 580 -5.55 10.65 35.29
CA LEU A 580 -4.44 11.14 36.09
C LEU A 580 -3.44 11.90 35.23
N HIS A 581 -2.87 12.99 35.74
CA HIS A 581 -1.69 13.64 35.17
C HIS A 581 -0.61 13.92 36.20
N ASP A 582 0.63 14.00 35.73
CA ASP A 582 1.80 14.15 36.59
C ASP A 582 2.14 15.61 36.94
N ASP A 583 1.32 16.57 36.49
CA ASP A 583 1.56 18.02 36.53
C ASP A 583 2.87 18.47 35.87
N TYR A 584 3.48 17.59 35.08
CA TYR A 584 4.83 17.76 34.59
C TYR A 584 5.82 18.11 35.72
N THR A 585 5.68 17.43 36.87
CA THR A 585 6.60 17.56 38.01
C THR A 585 7.15 16.20 38.43
N GLY A 586 8.36 16.17 39.00
CA GLY A 586 8.95 14.94 39.52
C GLY A 586 9.24 13.91 38.43
N GLN A 587 9.87 14.33 37.32
CA GLN A 587 10.21 13.44 36.21
C GLN A 587 11.07 12.27 36.69
N GLY A 588 10.66 11.06 36.33
CA GLY A 588 11.31 9.82 36.72
C GLY A 588 10.94 9.28 38.10
N THR A 589 10.07 9.95 38.86
CA THR A 589 9.63 9.49 40.19
C THR A 589 8.16 9.09 40.27
N LYS A 590 7.39 9.26 39.19
CA LYS A 590 5.95 8.98 39.16
C LYS A 590 5.59 7.89 38.16
N GLN A 591 4.70 6.99 38.56
CA GLN A 591 4.18 5.92 37.70
C GLN A 591 2.75 5.51 38.09
N VAL A 592 1.99 4.99 37.14
CA VAL A 592 0.68 4.35 37.33
C VAL A 592 0.77 2.95 36.74
N LEU A 593 0.65 1.94 37.60
CA LEU A 593 0.70 0.52 37.22
C LEU A 593 -0.73 -0.03 37.14
N TYR A 594 -1.02 -0.73 36.05
CA TYR A 594 -2.25 -1.45 35.77
C TYR A 594 -1.97 -2.95 35.77
N SER A 595 -2.70 -3.71 36.59
CA SER A 595 -2.64 -5.17 36.66
C SER A 595 -3.79 -5.80 35.85
N PRO A 596 -3.51 -6.69 34.89
CA PRO A 596 -4.55 -7.36 34.11
C PRO A 596 -5.49 -8.21 34.99
N PRO A 597 -6.79 -8.27 34.67
CA PRO A 597 -7.74 -9.18 35.31
C PRO A 597 -7.40 -10.66 35.05
N ALA A 598 -7.85 -11.57 35.92
CA ALA A 598 -7.61 -13.01 35.75
C ALA A 598 -8.19 -13.63 34.46
N ALA A 599 -9.17 -12.96 33.82
CA ALA A 599 -9.71 -13.38 32.52
C ALA A 599 -8.77 -13.10 31.34
N VAL A 600 -7.78 -12.22 31.52
CA VAL A 600 -6.76 -11.90 30.51
C VAL A 600 -5.68 -12.98 30.58
N THR A 601 -5.76 -13.96 29.68
CA THR A 601 -4.86 -15.12 29.63
C THR A 601 -4.38 -15.38 28.20
N GLY A 602 -3.24 -16.05 28.03
CA GLY A 602 -2.68 -16.31 26.69
C GLY A 602 -2.24 -15.05 25.95
N MET A 603 -2.37 -15.05 24.62
CA MET A 603 -1.99 -13.94 23.74
C MET A 603 -3.02 -12.82 23.75
N GLN A 604 -2.57 -11.60 23.99
CA GLN A 604 -3.42 -10.44 24.22
C GLN A 604 -2.91 -9.23 23.45
N ARG A 605 -3.77 -8.59 22.66
CA ARG A 605 -3.57 -7.21 22.19
C ARG A 605 -3.70 -6.28 23.41
N VAL A 606 -2.66 -5.51 23.72
CA VAL A 606 -2.61 -4.57 24.85
C VAL A 606 -2.73 -3.15 24.34
N PHE A 607 -3.65 -2.38 24.90
CA PHE A 607 -3.95 -1.02 24.51
C PHE A 607 -3.72 -0.02 25.63
N LEU A 608 -3.45 1.23 25.27
CA LEU A 608 -3.50 2.37 26.18
C LEU A 608 -4.46 3.44 25.65
N ARG A 609 -5.14 4.11 26.57
CA ARG A 609 -5.96 5.28 26.31
C ARG A 609 -5.52 6.45 27.17
N TRP A 610 -5.67 7.65 26.63
CA TRP A 610 -5.29 8.91 27.27
C TRP A 610 -6.09 10.09 26.70
N THR A 611 -5.96 11.25 27.33
CA THR A 611 -6.47 12.53 26.83
C THR A 611 -5.35 13.32 26.13
N SER A 612 -5.61 13.79 24.91
CA SER A 612 -4.63 14.54 24.12
C SER A 612 -4.77 16.04 24.31
N HIS A 613 -3.61 16.71 24.38
CA HIS A 613 -3.50 18.15 24.42
C HIS A 613 -2.08 18.56 23.99
N THR A 614 -1.90 19.79 23.51
CA THR A 614 -0.60 20.26 22.98
C THR A 614 0.53 20.28 24.01
N ASN A 615 0.18 20.30 25.31
CA ASN A 615 1.11 20.27 26.43
C ASN A 615 1.47 18.85 26.94
N ARG A 616 0.90 17.79 26.35
CA ARG A 616 1.26 16.40 26.71
C ARG A 616 2.65 16.03 26.21
N ALA A 617 3.29 15.05 26.84
CA ALA A 617 4.57 14.56 26.36
C ALA A 617 4.41 13.80 25.04
N SER A 618 5.38 13.95 24.15
CA SER A 618 5.45 13.18 22.90
C SER A 618 6.24 11.86 23.03
N ASN A 619 6.70 11.53 24.24
CA ASN A 619 7.61 10.41 24.51
C ASN A 619 7.31 9.73 25.86
N VAL A 620 6.04 9.59 26.25
CA VAL A 620 5.65 8.94 27.52
C VAL A 620 6.11 7.48 27.53
N PRO A 621 6.98 7.06 28.46
CA PRO A 621 7.37 5.65 28.55
C PRO A 621 6.29 4.80 29.23
N VAL A 622 5.89 3.73 28.55
CA VAL A 622 4.91 2.74 29.00
C VAL A 622 5.56 1.37 29.04
N ARG A 623 5.72 0.80 30.23
CA ARG A 623 6.38 -0.49 30.45
C ARG A 623 5.34 -1.61 30.54
N ILE A 624 5.44 -2.62 29.69
CA ILE A 624 4.66 -3.83 29.71
C ILE A 624 5.55 -4.97 30.23
N ILE A 625 5.04 -5.75 31.17
CA ILE A 625 5.66 -7.00 31.62
C ILE A 625 4.72 -8.14 31.22
N ASP A 626 5.27 -9.13 30.53
CA ASP A 626 4.57 -10.32 30.06
C ASP A 626 5.41 -11.59 30.34
N SER A 627 4.97 -12.74 29.83
CA SER A 627 5.69 -14.00 30.02
C SER A 627 7.05 -14.07 29.33
N LYS A 628 7.29 -13.26 28.27
CA LYS A 628 8.54 -13.20 27.50
C LYS A 628 9.51 -12.13 28.04
N GLY A 629 9.06 -11.24 28.94
CA GLY A 629 9.91 -10.31 29.69
C GLY A 629 9.31 -8.91 29.83
N THR A 630 10.19 -7.90 29.87
CA THR A 630 9.79 -6.49 30.04
C THR A 630 10.08 -5.69 28.78
N ARG A 631 9.08 -4.99 28.25
CA ARG A 631 9.17 -4.08 27.10
C ARG A 631 8.74 -2.68 27.49
N THR A 632 9.38 -1.65 26.95
CA THR A 632 8.95 -0.25 27.12
C THR A 632 8.62 0.35 25.77
N VAL A 633 7.40 0.88 25.63
CA VAL A 633 6.90 1.59 24.45
C VAL A 633 6.88 3.08 24.74
N LEU A 634 7.37 3.92 23.82
CA LEU A 634 7.27 5.37 23.94
C LEU A 634 6.01 5.86 23.23
N VAL A 635 5.13 6.53 23.97
CA VAL A 635 3.81 6.97 23.51
C VAL A 635 3.79 8.48 23.34
N ASN A 636 3.34 8.95 22.18
CA ASN A 636 3.10 10.37 21.94
C ASN A 636 1.67 10.75 22.33
N GLN A 637 1.51 11.34 23.51
CA GLN A 637 0.18 11.69 24.03
C GLN A 637 -0.36 13.03 23.51
N LYS A 638 0.38 13.76 22.67
CA LYS A 638 -0.16 14.95 21.98
C LYS A 638 -1.23 14.58 20.96
N ASN A 639 -1.20 13.34 20.46
CA ASN A 639 -2.06 12.84 19.39
C ASN A 639 -2.88 11.62 19.88
N ASN A 640 -3.92 11.25 19.13
CA ASN A 640 -4.72 10.03 19.30
C ASN A 640 -5.40 9.84 20.69
N GLY A 641 -5.54 10.90 21.47
CA GLY A 641 -6.31 10.90 22.71
C GLY A 641 -7.80 10.73 22.44
N GLY A 642 -8.51 10.10 23.37
CA GLY A 642 -9.90 9.70 23.15
C GLY A 642 -10.09 8.47 22.28
N LYS A 643 -9.01 7.75 21.93
CA LYS A 643 -9.02 6.48 21.19
C LYS A 643 -8.21 5.41 21.92
N TRP A 644 -8.48 4.14 21.63
CA TRP A 644 -7.62 3.04 22.05
C TRP A 644 -6.40 2.95 21.13
N ASN A 645 -5.21 2.91 21.71
CA ASN A 645 -3.96 2.85 20.96
C ASN A 645 -3.26 1.52 21.30
N LEU A 646 -3.03 0.69 20.29
CA LEU A 646 -2.32 -0.58 20.46
C LEU A 646 -0.88 -0.32 20.89
N LEU A 647 -0.45 -0.97 21.97
CA LEU A 647 0.95 -1.01 22.40
C LEU A 647 1.69 -2.23 21.85
N GLY A 648 0.95 -3.29 21.50
CA GLY A 648 1.45 -4.54 20.92
C GLY A 648 0.60 -5.75 21.30
N ILE A 649 0.97 -6.93 20.82
CA ILE A 649 0.45 -8.22 21.28
C ILE A 649 1.46 -8.82 22.26
N PHE A 650 0.98 -9.40 23.34
CA PHE A 650 1.81 -9.88 24.44
C PHE A 650 1.23 -11.18 25.00
N SER A 651 2.10 -12.14 25.32
CA SER A 651 1.68 -13.42 25.90
C SER A 651 1.75 -13.38 27.42
N GLY A 652 0.65 -13.65 28.12
CA GLY A 652 0.65 -13.73 29.58
C GLY A 652 1.05 -12.42 30.26
N VAL A 653 0.42 -11.31 29.85
CA VAL A 653 0.67 -9.98 30.41
C VAL A 653 0.43 -9.98 31.93
N THR A 654 1.39 -9.45 32.69
CA THR A 654 1.30 -9.34 34.15
C THR A 654 1.16 -7.90 34.63
N SER A 655 1.66 -6.91 33.86
CA SER A 655 1.46 -5.49 34.20
C SER A 655 1.70 -4.55 33.03
N VAL A 656 1.02 -3.40 33.03
CA VAL A 656 1.27 -2.26 32.15
C VAL A 656 1.49 -1.02 33.02
N THR A 657 2.60 -0.31 32.87
CA THR A 657 2.98 0.82 33.73
C THR A 657 3.24 2.08 32.91
N VAL A 658 2.44 3.12 33.12
CA VAL A 658 2.70 4.46 32.56
C VAL A 658 3.66 5.21 33.48
N MET A 659 4.76 5.74 32.96
CA MET A 659 5.81 6.38 33.76
C MET A 659 6.14 7.77 33.21
N ASN A 660 6.73 8.65 34.03
CA ASN A 660 7.14 9.99 33.61
C ASN A 660 8.66 10.19 33.46
N THR A 661 9.41 9.11 33.35
CA THR A 661 10.87 9.15 33.17
C THR A 661 11.25 9.81 31.85
N ALA A 662 11.97 10.93 31.92
CA ALA A 662 12.43 11.70 30.75
C ALA A 662 11.31 12.15 29.79
N ALA A 663 10.07 12.21 30.25
CA ALA A 663 8.95 12.75 29.49
C ALA A 663 9.17 14.24 29.20
N ASN A 664 8.87 14.71 27.99
CA ASN A 664 9.08 16.09 27.53
C ASN A 664 7.83 16.99 27.64
N GLY A 665 6.84 16.57 28.43
CA GLY A 665 5.58 17.27 28.68
C GLY A 665 4.75 16.51 29.71
N TYR A 666 3.49 16.92 29.89
CA TYR A 666 2.59 16.27 30.86
C TYR A 666 2.36 14.81 30.47
N VAL A 667 2.49 13.91 31.45
CA VAL A 667 2.13 12.50 31.30
C VAL A 667 0.71 12.29 31.79
N VAL A 668 -0.10 11.62 30.99
CA VAL A 668 -1.47 11.23 31.32
C VAL A 668 -1.55 9.71 31.46
N ALA A 669 -2.29 9.26 32.47
CA ALA A 669 -2.65 7.85 32.66
C ALA A 669 -4.17 7.78 32.86
N ASP A 670 -4.85 7.01 32.01
CA ASP A 670 -6.31 6.88 31.98
C ASP A 670 -6.71 5.41 32.02
N ALA A 671 -6.60 4.67 30.90
CA ALA A 671 -7.01 3.26 30.92
C ALA A 671 -6.12 2.36 30.06
N VAL A 672 -6.04 1.08 30.46
CA VAL A 672 -5.37 0.00 29.72
C VAL A 672 -6.41 -1.01 29.27
N GLY A 673 -6.30 -1.46 28.02
CA GLY A 673 -7.23 -2.42 27.40
C GLY A 673 -6.55 -3.73 27.00
N PHE A 674 -7.32 -4.82 26.95
CA PHE A 674 -6.88 -6.16 26.54
C PHE A 674 -7.90 -6.84 25.62
N SER A 675 -7.45 -7.50 24.55
CA SER A 675 -8.26 -8.39 23.70
C SER A 675 -7.52 -9.68 23.37
N SER A 676 -8.19 -10.82 23.51
CA SER A 676 -7.64 -12.13 23.12
C SER A 676 -7.34 -12.21 21.62
N VAL A 677 -6.26 -12.93 21.29
CA VAL A 677 -5.88 -13.27 19.91
C VAL A 677 -6.02 -14.78 19.70
N SER A 678 -6.53 -15.21 18.54
CA SER A 678 -6.61 -16.64 18.19
C SER A 678 -5.21 -17.21 17.90
N PRO A 679 -4.92 -18.48 18.24
CA PRO A 679 -3.69 -19.15 17.81
C PRO A 679 -3.48 -19.18 16.28
N ASP A 680 -4.57 -19.14 15.50
CA ASP A 680 -4.52 -19.15 14.03
C ASP A 680 -4.33 -17.74 13.42
N ASP A 681 -4.41 -16.68 14.24
CA ASP A 681 -4.18 -15.27 13.88
C ASP A 681 -2.69 -14.88 14.11
N ASP A 682 -1.86 -15.90 14.34
CA ASP A 682 -0.41 -15.85 14.57
C ASP A 682 0.27 -16.89 13.67
N SER A 683 0.28 -16.63 12.36
CA SER A 683 0.80 -17.58 11.38
C SER A 683 2.31 -17.81 11.43
N ASP A 684 3.03 -17.13 12.34
CA ASP A 684 4.46 -17.30 12.59
C ASP A 684 4.87 -17.45 14.08
N ASP A 685 3.92 -17.50 15.04
CA ASP A 685 4.13 -17.74 16.49
C ASP A 685 5.09 -16.74 17.17
N ASP A 686 5.22 -15.52 16.62
CA ASP A 686 6.14 -14.50 17.14
C ASP A 686 5.44 -13.46 18.06
N GLY A 687 4.12 -13.31 17.95
CA GLY A 687 3.33 -12.34 18.69
C GLY A 687 3.52 -10.88 18.27
N LEU A 688 3.90 -10.62 17.02
CA LEU A 688 4.09 -9.29 16.46
C LEU A 688 3.50 -9.22 15.05
N SER A 689 2.27 -8.73 14.91
CA SER A 689 1.84 -8.18 13.62
C SER A 689 2.69 -6.94 13.29
N ASP A 690 3.73 -7.13 12.48
CA ASP A 690 4.48 -6.16 11.67
C ASP A 690 4.95 -4.87 12.39
N VAL A 691 6.04 -4.94 13.19
CA VAL A 691 6.97 -3.79 13.33
C VAL A 691 8.42 -4.26 13.51
N ARG A 692 9.12 -4.43 12.38
CA ARG A 692 10.58 -4.38 12.21
C ARG A 692 11.42 -5.12 13.26
N GLU A 693 11.62 -6.41 13.06
CA GLU A 693 12.81 -7.12 13.56
C GLU A 693 13.22 -8.18 12.53
N ILE A 694 14.48 -8.14 12.06
CA ILE A 694 15.09 -9.32 11.44
C ILE A 694 15.61 -10.13 12.62
N GLU A 695 14.84 -11.14 13.01
CA GLU A 695 15.21 -12.12 14.01
C GLU A 695 16.11 -13.16 13.32
N ILE A 696 17.39 -13.25 13.70
CA ILE A 696 18.22 -14.42 13.33
C ILE A 696 18.07 -15.44 14.46
N GLY A 697 16.97 -16.19 14.42
CA GLY A 697 16.86 -17.47 15.10
C GLY A 697 17.69 -18.49 14.33
N LEU A 698 18.74 -19.03 14.95
CA LEU A 698 19.42 -20.21 14.43
C LEU A 698 18.54 -21.43 14.77
N ASP A 699 17.62 -21.78 13.87
CA ASP A 699 16.99 -23.11 13.90
C ASP A 699 18.02 -24.14 13.42
N PRO A 700 18.39 -25.15 14.22
CA PRO A 700 19.35 -26.20 13.84
C PRO A 700 18.87 -27.12 12.69
N LEU A 701 17.68 -26.92 12.12
CA LEU A 701 17.10 -27.78 11.08
C LEU A 701 16.95 -27.12 9.69
N VAL A 702 17.25 -25.83 9.53
CA VAL A 702 17.27 -25.18 8.21
C VAL A 702 18.72 -24.97 7.76
N SER A 703 19.06 -25.59 6.62
CA SER A 703 20.36 -25.43 5.97
C SER A 703 20.63 -23.95 5.68
N ASN A 704 21.82 -23.47 6.06
CA ASN A 704 22.27 -22.09 5.82
C ASN A 704 22.27 -21.69 4.32
N TYR A 705 22.05 -22.64 3.41
CA TYR A 705 22.09 -22.48 1.95
C TYR A 705 21.11 -21.44 1.39
N ASP A 706 19.85 -21.42 1.83
CA ASP A 706 18.82 -20.53 1.25
C ASP A 706 19.02 -19.06 1.67
N LEU A 707 19.55 -18.83 2.87
CA LEU A 707 19.98 -17.51 3.32
C LEU A 707 21.15 -17.00 2.47
N PHE A 708 22.10 -17.87 2.14
CA PHE A 708 23.24 -17.50 1.30
C PHE A 708 22.84 -17.18 -0.14
N GLU A 709 21.88 -17.89 -0.74
CA GLU A 709 21.37 -17.56 -2.08
C GLU A 709 20.55 -16.25 -2.10
N ALA A 710 19.80 -15.96 -1.04
CA ALA A 710 19.08 -14.69 -0.90
C ALA A 710 20.03 -13.48 -0.82
N VAL A 711 21.14 -13.59 -0.08
CA VAL A 711 22.16 -12.52 -0.03
C VAL A 711 22.92 -12.40 -1.36
N ARG A 712 23.18 -13.51 -2.07
CA ARG A 712 23.88 -13.49 -3.39
C ARG A 712 23.07 -12.80 -4.49
N SER A 713 21.75 -12.95 -4.47
CA SER A 713 20.87 -12.44 -5.51
C SER A 713 20.56 -10.94 -5.39
N ARG A 714 20.69 -10.36 -4.19
CA ARG A 714 20.38 -8.95 -3.87
C ARG A 714 21.40 -8.30 -2.91
N PRO A 715 22.70 -8.28 -3.27
CA PRO A 715 23.77 -7.77 -2.42
C PRO A 715 23.57 -6.30 -1.99
N GLU A 716 22.96 -5.49 -2.86
CA GLU A 716 22.75 -4.05 -2.68
C GLU A 716 21.84 -3.70 -1.50
N TYR A 717 20.90 -4.57 -1.15
CA TYR A 717 19.98 -4.37 -0.02
C TYR A 717 20.65 -4.50 1.35
N PHE A 718 21.84 -5.10 1.37
CA PHE A 718 22.64 -5.29 2.58
C PHE A 718 23.91 -4.43 2.59
N GLY A 719 24.05 -3.51 1.64
CA GLY A 719 25.22 -2.65 1.49
C GLY A 719 26.45 -3.40 0.92
N LEU A 720 26.21 -4.50 0.21
CA LEU A 720 27.20 -5.26 -0.58
C LEU A 720 27.06 -4.84 -2.06
N HIS A 721 28.14 -4.86 -2.82
CA HIS A 721 28.21 -4.27 -4.17
C HIS A 721 28.15 -5.31 -5.30
N THR A 722 28.38 -6.62 -5.03
CA THR A 722 28.17 -7.70 -6.01
C THR A 722 27.78 -9.03 -5.35
N GLY A 723 27.15 -9.95 -6.10
CA GLY A 723 26.72 -11.27 -5.58
C GLY A 723 27.87 -12.22 -5.18
N ALA A 724 29.13 -11.86 -5.47
CA ALA A 724 30.31 -12.62 -5.06
C ALA A 724 30.72 -12.39 -3.60
N GLU A 725 30.12 -11.42 -2.91
CA GLU A 725 30.46 -11.01 -1.54
C GLU A 725 29.79 -11.87 -0.45
N VAL A 726 29.51 -13.15 -0.73
CA VAL A 726 28.79 -14.05 0.17
C VAL A 726 29.56 -15.37 0.34
N PHE A 727 30.20 -15.57 1.50
CA PHE A 727 30.90 -16.83 1.84
C PHE A 727 30.66 -17.30 3.29
N ASP A 728 30.76 -18.63 3.47
CA ASP A 728 30.39 -19.44 4.65
C ASP A 728 30.93 -18.92 5.99
N LEU A 729 30.01 -18.70 6.94
CA LEU A 729 30.26 -18.39 8.34
C LEU A 729 29.71 -19.50 9.23
N HIS A 730 30.52 -20.06 10.14
CA HIS A 730 30.05 -20.99 11.18
C HIS A 730 30.30 -20.39 12.58
N VAL A 731 29.25 -20.31 13.41
CA VAL A 731 29.30 -19.78 14.78
C VAL A 731 29.48 -20.94 15.78
N GLY A 732 30.55 -20.93 16.57
CA GLY A 732 30.76 -21.88 17.67
C GLY A 732 29.98 -21.49 18.93
N GLN A 733 29.63 -22.47 19.77
CA GLN A 733 28.75 -22.27 20.95
C GLN A 733 29.28 -21.19 21.93
N PRO A 734 28.47 -20.18 22.30
CA PRO A 734 28.86 -19.16 23.26
C PRO A 734 28.78 -19.67 24.70
N GLY A 735 29.87 -19.49 25.46
CA GLY A 735 29.87 -19.60 26.92
C GLY A 735 29.55 -18.26 27.56
N TYR A 736 28.44 -18.15 28.29
CA TYR A 736 28.00 -16.91 28.93
C TYR A 736 28.50 -16.80 30.38
N THR A 737 29.02 -15.63 30.79
CA THR A 737 29.19 -15.24 32.20
C THR A 737 28.61 -13.83 32.40
N PRO A 738 27.87 -13.53 33.50
CA PRO A 738 26.95 -12.39 33.57
C PRO A 738 27.53 -10.97 33.43
N SER A 739 28.86 -10.80 33.45
CA SER A 739 29.53 -9.50 33.32
C SER A 739 30.44 -9.38 32.09
N LEU A 740 30.55 -10.44 31.30
CA LEU A 740 31.56 -10.54 30.25
C LEU A 740 31.04 -11.37 29.08
N PHE A 741 30.88 -10.75 27.92
CA PHE A 741 30.58 -11.48 26.69
C PHE A 741 31.90 -11.97 26.07
N LYS A 742 32.00 -13.28 25.81
CA LYS A 742 33.15 -13.91 25.16
C LYS A 742 32.70 -14.65 23.91
N PHE A 743 33.39 -14.42 22.81
CA PHE A 743 33.34 -15.28 21.65
C PHE A 743 34.75 -15.47 21.09
N ASP A 744 35.02 -16.69 20.62
CA ASP A 744 36.29 -17.08 20.04
C ASP A 744 36.15 -17.12 18.51
N ILE A 745 37.13 -16.57 17.80
CA ILE A 745 37.29 -16.84 16.37
C ILE A 745 38.26 -18.00 16.23
N ARG A 746 37.83 -19.09 15.58
CA ARG A 746 38.65 -20.28 15.35
C ARG A 746 39.04 -20.38 13.88
N ASP A 747 40.23 -20.90 13.63
CA ASP A 747 40.63 -21.36 12.30
C ASP A 747 39.86 -22.65 12.00
N GLY A 748 39.24 -22.75 10.82
CA GLY A 748 38.46 -23.92 10.39
C GLY A 748 39.24 -25.25 10.36
N THR A 749 40.55 -25.25 10.63
CA THR A 749 41.40 -26.45 10.60
C THR A 749 42.11 -26.80 11.93
N SER A 750 42.04 -25.98 12.98
CA SER A 750 42.51 -26.36 14.33
C SER A 750 41.76 -25.64 15.46
N TRP A 751 41.74 -26.24 16.66
CA TRP A 751 41.07 -25.68 17.85
C TRP A 751 41.86 -24.58 18.55
N GLU A 752 42.90 -24.03 17.91
CA GLU A 752 43.64 -22.90 18.48
C GLU A 752 42.83 -21.61 18.30
N VAL A 753 42.52 -20.97 19.43
CA VAL A 753 41.78 -19.70 19.51
C VAL A 753 42.65 -18.58 18.96
N PHE A 754 42.16 -17.93 17.90
CA PHE A 754 42.93 -16.91 17.19
C PHE A 754 42.92 -15.55 17.89
N GLU A 755 41.76 -15.13 18.44
CA GLU A 755 41.65 -13.88 19.18
C GLU A 755 40.44 -13.92 20.11
N ASN A 756 40.59 -13.33 21.30
CA ASN A 756 39.58 -13.29 22.35
C ASN A 756 38.91 -11.91 22.37
N PHE A 757 37.63 -11.86 22.02
CA PHE A 757 36.85 -10.64 22.15
C PHE A 757 36.17 -10.61 23.51
N GLN A 758 36.52 -9.61 24.31
CA GLN A 758 35.95 -9.37 25.64
C GLN A 758 35.33 -7.98 25.67
N LEU A 759 34.02 -7.92 25.78
CA LEU A 759 33.30 -6.67 25.97
C LEU A 759 32.78 -6.60 27.41
N ASN A 760 33.22 -5.58 28.14
CA ASN A 760 32.63 -5.25 29.44
C ASN A 760 31.28 -4.59 29.20
N ILE A 761 30.21 -5.26 29.64
CA ILE A 761 28.85 -4.78 29.45
C ILE A 761 28.37 -4.17 30.78
N PRO A 762 27.99 -2.88 30.83
CA PRO A 762 27.43 -2.28 32.04
C PRO A 762 26.10 -2.95 32.40
N GLN A 763 25.90 -3.25 33.69
CA GLN A 763 24.84 -4.15 34.20
C GLN A 763 23.38 -3.63 34.14
N GLN A 764 23.05 -2.54 33.44
CA GLN A 764 21.66 -2.05 33.39
C GLN A 764 21.16 -1.65 31.99
N GLY A 765 19.96 -2.14 31.67
CA GLY A 765 19.19 -1.87 30.44
C GLY A 765 18.94 -3.14 29.62
N ALA A 766 17.68 -3.46 29.33
CA ALA A 766 17.27 -4.61 28.53
C ALA A 766 17.84 -4.50 27.10
N ARG A 767 18.39 -5.64 26.63
CA ARG A 767 18.59 -6.08 25.23
C ARG A 767 19.30 -5.06 24.32
N ARG A 768 20.50 -5.43 23.85
CA ARG A 768 21.26 -4.66 22.86
C ARG A 768 21.50 -5.50 21.62
N PHE A 769 21.29 -4.86 20.48
CA PHE A 769 21.49 -5.35 19.12
C PHE A 769 22.94 -5.78 18.86
N PHE A 770 23.14 -6.81 18.04
CA PHE A 770 24.40 -7.03 17.34
C PHE A 770 24.18 -6.82 15.85
N ARG A 771 24.93 -5.89 15.27
CA ARG A 771 25.03 -5.73 13.81
C ARG A 771 26.03 -6.78 13.32
N VAL A 772 25.56 -7.83 12.68
CA VAL A 772 26.45 -8.69 11.89
C VAL A 772 26.61 -8.04 10.54
N ALA A 773 27.74 -7.40 10.34
CA ALA A 773 28.10 -6.84 9.06
C ALA A 773 28.71 -7.99 8.23
N LEU A 774 27.97 -8.44 7.21
CA LEU A 774 28.40 -9.51 6.30
C LEU A 774 29.67 -9.07 5.54
N ARG A 775 30.64 -9.97 5.45
CA ARG A 775 31.94 -9.70 4.83
C ARG A 775 31.78 -9.38 3.35
N THR A 776 32.06 -8.14 2.95
CA THR A 776 32.26 -7.80 1.54
C THR A 776 33.55 -8.40 1.02
N GLU A 777 33.80 -8.35 -0.28
CA GLU A 777 35.15 -8.62 -0.77
C GLU A 777 36.06 -7.46 -0.34
N PRO A 778 37.27 -7.73 0.19
CA PRO A 778 38.22 -6.66 0.48
C PRO A 778 38.48 -5.84 -0.77
N ALA A 779 38.78 -4.55 -0.58
CA ALA A 779 39.21 -3.69 -1.68
C ALA A 779 40.31 -4.40 -2.47
N THR A 780 40.21 -4.35 -3.80
CA THR A 780 41.07 -5.08 -4.73
C THR A 780 42.54 -4.81 -4.44
N PHE A 781 42.88 -3.58 -4.05
CA PHE A 781 44.22 -3.24 -3.64
C PHE A 781 44.63 -3.91 -2.33
N VAL A 782 43.76 -4.01 -1.33
CA VAL A 782 44.03 -4.73 -0.07
C VAL A 782 44.27 -6.22 -0.35
N LYS A 783 43.49 -6.82 -1.26
CA LYS A 783 43.74 -8.20 -1.70
C LYS A 783 45.09 -8.34 -2.38
N ALA A 784 45.43 -7.41 -3.26
CA ALA A 784 46.70 -7.45 -3.97
C ALA A 784 47.90 -7.26 -3.03
N LEU A 785 47.78 -6.38 -2.02
CA LEU A 785 48.75 -6.26 -0.94
C LEU A 785 48.86 -7.56 -0.13
N GLY A 786 47.74 -8.19 0.21
CA GLY A 786 47.74 -9.52 0.83
C GLY A 786 48.45 -10.58 -0.02
N ALA A 787 48.45 -10.42 -1.35
CA ALA A 787 49.13 -11.30 -2.30
C ALA A 787 50.60 -10.92 -2.59
N GLY A 788 51.20 -9.97 -1.85
CA GLY A 788 52.59 -9.57 -2.06
C GLY A 788 52.79 -8.55 -3.19
N GLN A 789 51.72 -8.07 -3.83
CA GLN A 789 51.82 -7.18 -4.99
C GLN A 789 51.95 -5.73 -4.54
N GLN A 790 52.91 -5.02 -5.13
CA GLN A 790 53.08 -3.59 -4.88
C GLN A 790 51.87 -2.81 -5.39
N ARG A 791 51.34 -1.89 -4.56
CA ARG A 791 50.25 -0.99 -4.98
C ARG A 791 50.54 0.48 -4.70
N THR A 792 50.23 1.33 -5.68
CA THR A 792 50.22 2.78 -5.53
C THR A 792 48.79 3.26 -5.26
N ILE A 793 48.55 3.73 -4.04
CA ILE A 793 47.25 4.20 -3.58
C ILE A 793 47.30 5.73 -3.53
N VAL A 794 46.46 6.40 -4.32
CA VAL A 794 46.32 7.85 -4.28
C VAL A 794 45.05 8.19 -3.51
N VAL A 795 45.16 8.98 -2.44
CA VAL A 795 43.99 9.59 -1.79
C VAL A 795 43.81 11.01 -2.34
N TYR A 796 42.64 11.28 -2.92
CA TYR A 796 42.40 12.49 -3.67
C TYR A 796 41.13 13.20 -3.19
N GLY A 797 41.27 14.46 -2.80
CA GLY A 797 40.12 15.19 -2.29
C GLY A 797 40.43 16.58 -1.78
N THR A 798 39.70 17.02 -0.77
CA THR A 798 39.73 18.38 -0.23
C THR A 798 40.74 18.55 0.92
N SER A 799 40.53 19.56 1.78
CA SER A 799 41.23 19.70 3.07
C SER A 799 40.95 18.52 4.01
N LEU A 800 39.79 17.86 3.88
CA LEU A 800 39.43 16.65 4.61
C LEU A 800 40.35 15.46 4.28
N THR A 801 40.99 15.48 3.11
CA THR A 801 42.02 14.51 2.72
C THR A 801 43.44 15.07 2.94
N ALA A 802 43.69 16.33 2.60
CA ALA A 802 45.03 16.93 2.70
C ALA A 802 45.56 16.97 4.14
N GLY A 803 44.71 17.35 5.09
CA GLY A 803 45.02 17.40 6.53
C GLY A 803 44.27 16.35 7.36
N GLY A 804 43.54 15.44 6.71
CA GLY A 804 42.69 14.46 7.39
C GLY A 804 43.48 13.43 8.17
N ALA A 805 43.21 13.33 9.47
CA ALA A 805 43.85 12.34 10.33
C ALA A 805 43.55 10.88 9.90
N TRP A 806 42.45 10.65 9.18
CA TRP A 806 42.11 9.32 8.65
C TRP A 806 43.16 8.80 7.65
N VAL A 807 43.83 9.67 6.89
CA VAL A 807 44.84 9.25 5.89
C VAL A 807 46.05 8.65 6.58
N SER A 808 46.58 9.32 7.60
CA SER A 808 47.73 8.81 8.36
C SER A 808 47.36 7.58 9.19
N GLN A 809 46.13 7.51 9.71
CA GLN A 809 45.62 6.34 10.43
C GLN A 809 45.44 5.13 9.51
N MET A 810 44.90 5.31 8.30
CA MET A 810 44.83 4.26 7.28
C MET A 810 46.23 3.83 6.84
N ASN A 811 47.15 4.77 6.61
CA ASN A 811 48.53 4.46 6.27
C ASN A 811 49.24 3.65 7.38
N SER A 812 48.97 3.97 8.65
CA SER A 812 49.51 3.23 9.79
C SER A 812 48.95 1.81 9.86
N TRP A 813 47.65 1.67 9.61
CA TRP A 813 46.98 0.37 9.52
C TRP A 813 47.56 -0.48 8.39
N LEU A 814 47.73 0.08 7.18
CA LEU A 814 48.36 -0.60 6.05
C LEU A 814 49.82 -0.95 6.35
N SER A 815 50.60 -0.03 6.93
CA SER A 815 52.03 -0.25 7.23
C SER A 815 52.25 -1.39 8.21
N ALA A 816 51.36 -1.52 9.20
CA ALA A 816 51.42 -2.61 10.17
C ALA A 816 51.12 -3.98 9.55
N ARG A 817 50.36 -4.03 8.45
CA ARG A 817 49.87 -5.27 7.83
C ARG A 817 50.62 -5.67 6.58
N PHE A 818 51.01 -4.71 5.75
CA PHE A 818 51.65 -4.91 4.46
C PHE A 818 52.95 -4.10 4.37
N PRO A 819 53.91 -4.32 5.29
CA PRO A 819 55.11 -3.50 5.39
C PRO A 819 55.90 -3.54 4.09
N GLY A 820 56.15 -2.36 3.52
CA GLY A 820 56.95 -2.21 2.30
C GLY A 820 56.26 -2.65 1.00
N GLN A 821 54.96 -2.91 1.01
CA GLN A 821 54.20 -3.40 -0.17
C GLN A 821 53.30 -2.36 -0.83
N PHE A 822 53.30 -1.12 -0.36
CA PHE A 822 52.46 -0.08 -0.94
C PHE A 822 53.11 1.29 -0.84
N THR A 823 52.63 2.22 -1.66
CA THR A 823 52.88 3.65 -1.53
C THR A 823 51.56 4.38 -1.44
N VAL A 824 51.27 5.03 -0.30
CA VAL A 824 50.15 5.97 -0.20
C VAL A 824 50.64 7.36 -0.60
N VAL A 825 50.03 7.93 -1.63
CA VAL A 825 50.26 9.31 -2.07
C VAL A 825 49.07 10.16 -1.63
N ASN A 826 49.30 11.06 -0.67
CA ASN A 826 48.28 12.06 -0.31
C ASN A 826 48.28 13.18 -1.36
N SER A 827 47.23 13.21 -2.16
CA SER A 827 47.00 14.20 -3.21
C SER A 827 45.86 15.17 -2.88
N GLY A 828 45.48 15.28 -1.59
CA GLY A 828 44.48 16.22 -1.13
C GLY A 828 44.80 17.67 -1.46
N LEU A 829 43.75 18.45 -1.72
CA LEU A 829 43.79 19.83 -2.17
C LEU A 829 42.96 20.71 -1.22
N SER A 830 43.62 21.30 -0.21
CA SER A 830 42.94 22.16 0.77
C SER A 830 42.20 23.33 0.11
N GLY A 831 40.91 23.48 0.42
CA GLY A 831 40.05 24.55 -0.07
C GLY A 831 39.61 24.43 -1.54
N LYS A 832 39.97 23.35 -2.23
CA LYS A 832 39.67 23.15 -3.66
C LYS A 832 38.41 22.32 -3.87
N ASN A 833 37.67 22.62 -4.95
CA ASN A 833 36.48 21.89 -5.38
C ASN A 833 36.80 20.91 -6.53
N SER A 834 35.82 20.14 -7.00
CA SER A 834 35.98 19.10 -8.02
C SER A 834 36.43 19.64 -9.38
N ALA A 835 36.11 20.88 -9.75
CA ALA A 835 36.56 21.48 -11.02
C ALA A 835 38.06 21.77 -10.97
N GLU A 836 38.53 22.34 -9.87
CA GLU A 836 39.96 22.57 -9.62
C GLU A 836 40.73 21.25 -9.41
N GLY A 837 40.05 20.25 -8.86
CA GLY A 837 40.53 18.88 -8.81
C GLY A 837 40.78 18.32 -10.21
N LEU A 838 39.74 18.28 -11.05
CA LEU A 838 39.85 17.81 -12.43
C LEU A 838 40.98 18.51 -13.21
N ALA A 839 41.15 19.83 -13.05
CA ALA A 839 42.24 20.59 -13.67
C ALA A 839 43.66 20.13 -13.23
N GLN A 840 43.80 19.62 -12.01
CA GLN A 840 45.06 19.12 -11.46
C GLN A 840 45.21 17.59 -11.55
N LEU A 841 44.20 16.88 -12.08
CA LEU A 841 44.15 15.43 -12.10
C LEU A 841 45.42 14.80 -12.71
N GLN A 842 45.94 15.40 -13.79
CA GLN A 842 47.15 14.90 -14.45
C GLN A 842 48.37 14.89 -13.52
N THR A 843 48.63 15.97 -12.79
CA THR A 843 49.84 16.10 -11.95
C THR A 843 49.67 15.44 -10.59
N LYS A 844 48.45 15.47 -10.04
CA LYS A 844 48.13 14.99 -8.69
C LYS A 844 47.77 13.51 -8.65
N VAL A 845 47.19 12.95 -9.72
CA VAL A 845 46.71 11.57 -9.74
C VAL A 845 47.35 10.79 -10.88
N LEU A 846 47.09 11.13 -12.14
CA LEU A 846 47.46 10.29 -13.29
C LEU A 846 48.98 10.11 -13.45
N GLY A 847 49.76 11.17 -13.19
CA GLY A 847 51.22 11.14 -13.21
C GLY A 847 51.85 10.30 -12.10
N LYS A 848 51.06 9.83 -11.12
CA LYS A 848 51.48 8.90 -10.07
C LYS A 848 51.25 7.43 -10.45
N ASN A 849 50.62 7.17 -11.61
CA ASN A 849 50.26 5.83 -12.09
C ASN A 849 49.56 4.98 -11.00
N PRO A 850 48.42 5.45 -10.45
CA PRO A 850 47.76 4.76 -9.34
C PRO A 850 47.17 3.41 -9.75
N ASP A 851 47.25 2.46 -8.82
CA ASP A 851 46.44 1.25 -8.81
C ASP A 851 45.07 1.50 -8.16
N THR A 852 45.01 2.44 -7.20
CA THR A 852 43.79 2.78 -6.48
C THR A 852 43.67 4.28 -6.29
N VAL A 853 42.47 4.82 -6.44
CA VAL A 853 42.18 6.24 -6.17
C VAL A 853 40.96 6.37 -5.25
N PHE A 854 41.16 6.97 -4.08
CA PHE A 854 40.05 7.46 -3.26
C PHE A 854 39.67 8.86 -3.72
N ILE A 855 38.37 9.17 -3.85
CA ILE A 855 37.89 10.48 -4.31
C ILE A 855 36.85 11.06 -3.35
N GLU A 856 37.07 12.28 -2.85
CA GLU A 856 36.08 13.11 -2.13
C GLU A 856 36.23 14.62 -2.43
N PHE A 857 35.21 15.28 -2.98
CA PHE A 857 35.20 16.73 -3.25
C PHE A 857 33.90 17.43 -2.82
N ALA A 858 32.85 16.66 -2.50
CA ALA A 858 31.51 17.14 -2.21
C ALA A 858 31.46 18.27 -1.17
N MET A 859 32.34 18.22 -0.14
CA MET A 859 32.38 19.24 0.91
C MET A 859 32.66 20.65 0.37
N ASN A 860 33.56 20.79 -0.60
CA ASN A 860 33.88 22.09 -1.19
C ASN A 860 33.07 22.39 -2.45
N ASP A 861 32.57 21.36 -3.14
CA ASP A 861 31.58 21.54 -4.22
C ASP A 861 30.29 22.19 -3.71
N ALA A 862 29.88 21.83 -2.49
CA ALA A 862 28.70 22.38 -1.83
C ALA A 862 28.91 23.79 -1.26
N PHE A 863 30.13 24.32 -1.25
CA PHE A 863 30.45 25.60 -0.61
C PHE A 863 30.03 26.81 -1.46
N LEU A 864 29.39 27.78 -0.82
CA LEU A 864 28.98 29.04 -1.44
C LEU A 864 30.09 30.09 -1.32
N TYR A 865 30.89 30.24 -2.37
CA TYR A 865 31.95 31.25 -2.45
C TYR A 865 31.37 32.66 -2.65
N THR A 866 31.72 33.59 -1.76
CA THR A 866 31.33 35.02 -1.85
C THR A 866 32.43 35.91 -2.42
N ASP A 867 33.62 35.34 -2.65
CA ASP A 867 34.83 36.03 -3.13
C ASP A 867 34.94 36.10 -4.67
N GLY A 868 33.90 35.68 -5.40
CA GLY A 868 33.83 35.72 -6.87
C GLY A 868 34.29 34.43 -7.56
N THR A 869 34.67 33.39 -6.81
CA THR A 869 34.96 32.06 -7.37
C THR A 869 33.66 31.39 -7.84
N PRO A 870 33.62 30.69 -9.00
CA PRO A 870 32.38 30.10 -9.51
C PRO A 870 31.77 29.06 -8.57
N ARG A 871 30.48 29.22 -8.21
CA ARG A 871 29.69 28.20 -7.50
C ARG A 871 29.45 27.01 -8.44
N LEU A 872 29.78 25.80 -7.99
CA LEU A 872 29.46 24.56 -8.72
C LEU A 872 28.05 24.10 -8.38
N SER A 873 27.27 23.70 -9.39
CA SER A 873 26.00 22.98 -9.18
C SER A 873 26.27 21.49 -8.95
N VAL A 874 25.30 20.76 -8.38
CA VAL A 874 25.38 19.29 -8.24
C VAL A 874 25.62 18.62 -9.59
N ALA A 875 24.95 19.08 -10.65
CA ALA A 875 25.14 18.57 -12.00
C ALA A 875 26.57 18.80 -12.52
N GLN A 876 27.14 19.99 -12.30
CA GLN A 876 28.52 20.27 -12.72
C GLN A 876 29.54 19.45 -11.90
N ALA A 877 29.31 19.30 -10.59
CA ALA A 877 30.13 18.44 -9.74
C ALA A 877 30.07 16.96 -10.18
N LYS A 878 28.88 16.46 -10.57
CA LYS A 878 28.72 15.12 -11.17
C LYS A 878 29.54 14.98 -12.44
N VAL A 879 29.44 15.94 -13.37
CA VAL A 879 30.23 15.94 -14.61
C VAL A 879 31.74 15.93 -14.32
N ASN A 880 32.20 16.72 -13.36
CA ASN A 880 33.61 16.75 -12.97
C ASN A 880 34.07 15.40 -12.39
N LEU A 881 33.27 14.81 -11.50
CA LEU A 881 33.56 13.52 -10.87
C LEU A 881 33.61 12.41 -11.91
N GLU A 882 32.63 12.34 -12.81
CA GLU A 882 32.61 11.35 -13.89
C GLU A 882 33.79 11.52 -14.84
N ALA A 883 34.19 12.75 -15.17
CA ALA A 883 35.36 13.02 -15.98
C ALA A 883 36.66 12.56 -15.31
N MET A 884 36.78 12.75 -13.98
CA MET A 884 37.92 12.23 -13.21
C MET A 884 37.95 10.70 -13.25
N ILE A 885 36.81 10.04 -13.00
CA ILE A 885 36.67 8.57 -13.06
C ILE A 885 37.07 8.04 -14.43
N GLN A 886 36.54 8.67 -15.49
CA GLN A 886 36.81 8.29 -16.88
C GLN A 886 38.29 8.42 -17.21
N ALA A 887 38.93 9.55 -16.87
CA ALA A 887 40.34 9.78 -17.16
C ALA A 887 41.26 8.81 -16.40
N ILE A 888 40.93 8.48 -15.15
CA ILE A 888 41.65 7.47 -14.36
C ILE A 888 41.55 6.09 -15.03
N ARG A 889 40.35 5.66 -15.41
CA ARG A 889 40.14 4.38 -16.11
C ARG A 889 40.76 4.34 -17.51
N GLN A 890 40.80 5.46 -18.21
CA GLN A 890 41.51 5.55 -19.50
C GLN A 890 43.03 5.37 -19.33
N LYS A 891 43.61 5.96 -18.27
CA LYS A 891 45.04 5.84 -17.99
C LYS A 891 45.42 4.45 -17.48
N ASN A 892 44.60 3.88 -16.60
CA ASN A 892 44.75 2.53 -16.09
C ASN A 892 43.36 1.88 -16.02
N PRO A 893 42.99 1.03 -16.99
CA PRO A 893 41.68 0.35 -17.01
C PRO A 893 41.41 -0.49 -15.75
N GLN A 894 42.46 -0.95 -15.08
CA GLN A 894 42.38 -1.77 -13.87
C GLN A 894 42.42 -0.95 -12.57
N ALA A 895 42.53 0.39 -12.65
CA ALA A 895 42.59 1.21 -11.44
C ALA A 895 41.30 1.11 -10.63
N GLU A 896 41.40 0.70 -9.37
CA GLU A 896 40.28 0.69 -8.44
C GLU A 896 39.93 2.11 -8.02
N ILE A 897 38.64 2.47 -8.08
CA ILE A 897 38.17 3.80 -7.68
C ILE A 897 37.21 3.62 -6.53
N ILE A 898 37.49 4.32 -5.43
CA ILE A 898 36.71 4.28 -4.18
C ILE A 898 36.18 5.68 -3.93
N LEU A 899 34.86 5.83 -3.89
CA LEU A 899 34.20 7.09 -3.57
C LEU A 899 33.96 7.19 -2.07
N GLN A 900 34.09 8.39 -1.50
CA GLN A 900 33.81 8.62 -0.08
C GLN A 900 32.89 9.83 0.11
N THR A 901 31.84 9.66 0.92
CA THR A 901 31.18 10.79 1.59
C THR A 901 31.89 11.04 2.92
N MET A 902 31.87 12.27 3.41
CA MET A 902 32.54 12.63 4.65
C MET A 902 31.51 12.99 5.73
N ASN A 903 31.93 13.66 6.79
CA ASN A 903 31.04 14.06 7.89
C ASN A 903 29.98 15.09 7.46
N VAL A 904 28.96 15.27 8.30
CA VAL A 904 28.06 16.42 8.24
C VAL A 904 28.74 17.67 8.82
N VAL A 905 28.25 18.85 8.42
CA VAL A 905 28.76 20.16 8.86
C VAL A 905 27.87 20.80 9.92
N TRP A 906 28.45 21.71 10.71
CA TRP A 906 27.71 22.57 11.65
C TRP A 906 28.37 23.94 11.79
N ASP A 907 27.62 24.94 12.22
CA ASP A 907 28.12 26.30 12.44
C ASP A 907 28.83 26.41 13.80
N SER A 908 30.14 26.13 13.81
CA SER A 908 30.95 26.20 15.02
C SER A 908 31.21 27.63 15.49
N PRO A 909 31.14 27.90 16.82
CA PRO A 909 31.50 29.19 17.40
C PRO A 909 33.01 29.44 17.51
N THR A 910 33.84 28.41 17.31
CA THR A 910 35.31 28.47 17.44
C THR A 910 36.05 28.36 16.09
N GLY A 911 35.32 28.28 14.97
CA GLY A 911 35.87 28.17 13.61
C GLY A 911 35.40 29.30 12.69
N SER A 912 35.41 29.08 11.36
CA SER A 912 34.69 29.96 10.44
C SER A 912 33.20 29.85 10.77
N ASN A 913 32.67 30.81 11.54
CA ASN A 913 31.23 30.94 11.76
C ASN A 913 30.54 30.77 10.41
N GLN A 914 29.54 29.87 10.29
CA GLN A 914 28.72 29.59 9.09
C GLN A 914 29.14 28.41 8.19
N SER A 915 29.92 27.44 8.67
CA SER A 915 30.30 26.24 7.88
C SER A 915 29.15 25.42 7.29
N ALA A 916 28.04 25.25 8.01
CA ALA A 916 26.81 24.62 7.52
C ALA A 916 25.94 25.59 6.73
N THR A 917 25.82 26.83 7.20
CA THR A 917 25.09 27.89 6.50
C THR A 917 25.63 28.14 5.08
N LEU A 918 26.94 28.01 4.87
CA LEU A 918 27.61 28.16 3.57
C LEU A 918 27.58 26.88 2.72
N ARG A 919 26.96 25.80 3.19
CA ARG A 919 26.79 24.52 2.48
C ARG A 919 25.37 23.97 2.62
N PRO A 920 24.33 24.76 2.29
CA PRO A 920 22.94 24.37 2.56
C PRO A 920 22.52 23.09 1.84
N GLU A 921 23.18 22.77 0.72
CA GLU A 921 22.83 21.64 -0.15
C GLU A 921 23.77 20.44 -0.03
N LEU A 922 24.62 20.34 1.02
CA LEU A 922 25.64 19.28 1.13
C LEU A 922 25.07 17.86 0.97
N ALA A 923 23.87 17.61 1.50
CA ALA A 923 23.19 16.32 1.37
C ALA A 923 22.97 15.93 -0.10
N SER A 924 22.60 16.89 -0.96
CA SER A 924 22.38 16.70 -2.40
C SER A 924 23.67 16.32 -3.14
N TYR A 925 24.84 16.79 -2.68
CA TYR A 925 26.14 16.38 -3.26
C TYR A 925 26.57 14.99 -2.78
N TYR A 926 26.25 14.61 -1.55
CA TYR A 926 26.49 13.25 -1.07
C TYR A 926 25.57 12.23 -1.74
N GLU A 927 24.32 12.60 -2.03
CA GLU A 927 23.42 11.75 -2.82
C GLU A 927 23.97 11.54 -4.24
N MET A 928 24.50 12.59 -4.87
CA MET A 928 25.18 12.46 -6.17
C MET A 928 26.36 11.48 -6.14
N TYR A 929 27.13 11.42 -5.03
CA TYR A 929 28.20 10.42 -4.86
C TYR A 929 27.65 8.99 -4.76
N ARG A 930 26.50 8.79 -4.11
CA ARG A 930 25.81 7.50 -4.03
C ARG A 930 25.32 7.05 -5.41
N ASP A 931 24.68 7.96 -6.14
CA ASP A 931 24.21 7.71 -7.50
C ASP A 931 25.35 7.32 -8.43
N VAL A 932 26.44 8.10 -8.47
CA VAL A 932 27.60 7.81 -9.33
C VAL A 932 28.26 6.50 -8.95
N ALA A 933 28.39 6.18 -7.66
CA ALA A 933 28.93 4.91 -7.22
C ALA A 933 28.09 3.73 -7.70
N ALA A 934 26.76 3.82 -7.55
CA ALA A 934 25.82 2.80 -7.98
C ALA A 934 25.80 2.64 -9.52
N GLU A 935 25.67 3.74 -10.26
CA GLU A 935 25.66 3.77 -11.74
C GLU A 935 26.93 3.17 -12.34
N ARG A 936 28.07 3.31 -11.66
CA ARG A 936 29.39 2.88 -12.16
C ARG A 936 29.92 1.61 -11.50
N GLY A 937 29.19 1.01 -10.56
CA GLY A 937 29.62 -0.18 -9.81
C GLY A 937 30.91 0.05 -9.01
N LEU A 938 31.07 1.23 -8.40
CA LEU A 938 32.25 1.59 -7.62
C LEU A 938 32.02 1.35 -6.12
N MET A 939 33.09 1.05 -5.39
CA MET A 939 33.03 0.98 -3.93
C MET A 939 32.72 2.36 -3.34
N LEU A 940 31.68 2.44 -2.51
CA LEU A 940 31.34 3.63 -1.74
C LEU A 940 31.59 3.39 -0.25
N ILE A 941 32.31 4.32 0.37
CA ILE A 941 32.46 4.37 1.83
C ILE A 941 31.69 5.59 2.33
N ASP A 942 30.44 5.35 2.74
CA ASP A 942 29.49 6.40 3.12
C ASP A 942 29.57 6.72 4.62
N HIS A 943 30.37 7.73 4.99
CA HIS A 943 30.55 8.11 6.39
C HIS A 943 29.40 8.98 6.93
N GLU A 944 28.64 9.66 6.05
CA GLU A 944 27.63 10.64 6.45
C GLU A 944 26.59 10.07 7.41
N ALA A 945 26.11 8.85 7.15
CA ALA A 945 25.11 8.19 8.00
C ALA A 945 25.60 8.01 9.45
N ASN A 946 26.85 7.59 9.64
CA ASN A 946 27.43 7.42 10.98
C ASN A 946 27.58 8.76 11.71
N TRP A 947 27.98 9.80 10.99
CA TRP A 947 28.11 11.14 11.55
C TRP A 947 26.76 11.77 11.88
N SER A 948 25.73 11.56 11.07
CA SER A 948 24.35 12.02 11.31
C SER A 948 23.74 11.38 12.56
N VAL A 949 23.97 10.07 12.76
CA VAL A 949 23.58 9.37 13.99
C VAL A 949 24.28 9.98 15.20
N LEU A 950 25.61 10.17 15.14
CA LEU A 950 26.37 10.75 16.25
C LEU A 950 25.91 12.18 16.56
N ARG A 951 25.67 13.01 15.53
CA ARG A 951 25.16 14.38 15.70
C ARG A 951 23.81 14.40 16.41
N ASN A 952 22.91 13.50 16.07
CA ASN A 952 21.57 13.46 16.65
C ASN A 952 21.55 12.88 18.07
N GLN A 953 22.36 11.85 18.33
CA GLN A 953 22.38 11.14 19.62
C GLN A 953 23.30 11.78 20.66
N SER A 954 24.40 12.37 20.23
CA SER A 954 25.39 13.00 21.12
C SER A 954 25.97 14.27 20.49
N PRO A 955 25.16 15.34 20.38
CA PRO A 955 25.56 16.59 19.71
C PRO A 955 26.87 17.17 20.25
N SER A 956 27.10 17.13 21.57
CA SER A 956 28.33 17.63 22.18
C SER A 956 29.57 16.81 21.80
N THR A 957 29.44 15.48 21.72
CA THR A 957 30.50 14.59 21.23
C THR A 957 30.79 14.86 19.76
N PHE A 958 29.76 14.94 18.92
CA PHE A 958 29.89 15.33 17.52
C PHE A 958 30.62 16.67 17.36
N GLN A 959 30.19 17.71 18.09
CA GLN A 959 30.82 19.03 18.07
C GLN A 959 32.29 18.98 18.50
N SER A 960 32.63 18.23 19.55
CA SER A 960 34.02 18.05 19.97
C SER A 960 34.88 17.30 18.94
N TYR A 961 34.28 16.46 18.11
CA TYR A 961 34.97 15.71 17.07
C TYR A 961 35.17 16.53 15.79
N VAL A 962 34.28 17.48 15.53
CA VAL A 962 34.32 18.38 14.36
C VAL A 962 34.36 19.84 14.85
N ALA A 963 35.36 20.18 15.68
CA ALA A 963 35.34 21.40 16.49
C ALA A 963 35.28 22.72 15.69
N ASP A 964 35.78 22.75 14.46
CA ASP A 964 35.75 23.93 13.59
C ASP A 964 34.51 23.99 12.67
N GLY A 965 33.62 23.00 12.75
CA GLY A 965 32.41 22.92 11.94
C GLY A 965 32.52 22.07 10.67
N VAL A 966 33.74 21.71 10.24
CA VAL A 966 33.98 20.98 8.98
C VAL A 966 34.92 19.80 9.14
N HIS A 967 36.06 19.95 9.84
CA HIS A 967 37.13 18.96 9.83
C HIS A 967 37.09 18.05 11.06
N PRO A 968 36.94 16.72 10.86
CA PRO A 968 37.08 15.76 11.94
C PRO A 968 38.50 15.75 12.50
N ASN A 969 38.64 15.89 13.83
CA ASN A 969 39.93 15.73 14.50
C ASN A 969 40.38 14.26 14.54
N ALA A 970 41.57 14.00 15.09
CA ALA A 970 42.14 12.65 15.16
C ALA A 970 41.24 11.64 15.90
N THR A 971 40.57 12.09 16.97
CA THR A 971 39.63 11.26 17.74
C THR A 971 38.40 10.94 16.91
N GLY A 972 37.75 11.93 16.29
CA GLY A 972 36.61 11.73 15.42
C GLY A 972 36.92 10.82 14.23
N SER A 973 38.10 11.01 13.62
CA SER A 973 38.60 10.12 12.57
C SER A 973 38.75 8.67 13.08
N SER A 974 39.37 8.47 14.24
CA SER A 974 39.58 7.13 14.81
C SER A 974 38.30 6.42 15.26
N LYS A 975 37.28 7.19 15.69
CA LYS A 975 36.05 6.66 16.30
C LYS A 975 34.91 6.49 15.32
N VAL A 976 34.91 7.24 14.22
CA VAL A 976 33.77 7.27 13.28
C VAL A 976 34.18 6.90 11.86
N ILE A 977 35.26 7.48 11.34
CA ILE A 977 35.71 7.25 9.96
C ILE A 977 36.47 5.93 9.84
N LEU A 978 37.50 5.75 10.65
CA LEU A 978 38.41 4.61 10.56
C LEU A 978 37.70 3.26 10.73
N PRO A 979 36.75 3.07 11.67
CA PRO A 979 36.08 1.77 11.82
C PRO A 979 35.31 1.35 10.55
N LEU A 980 34.54 2.27 9.95
CA LEU A 980 33.81 1.97 8.72
C LEU A 980 34.74 1.83 7.52
N LEU A 981 35.76 2.69 7.42
CA LEU A 981 36.76 2.66 6.36
C LEU A 981 37.49 1.32 6.35
N LEU A 982 38.08 0.92 7.47
CA LEU A 982 38.82 -0.34 7.57
C LEU A 982 37.91 -1.54 7.34
N TRP A 983 36.70 -1.51 7.90
CA TRP A 983 35.73 -2.57 7.70
C TRP A 983 35.37 -2.74 6.23
N LYS A 984 35.13 -1.66 5.48
CA LYS A 984 34.87 -1.72 4.03
C LYS A 984 36.10 -2.19 3.24
N LEU A 985 37.28 -1.67 3.56
CA LEU A 985 38.52 -2.01 2.85
C LEU A 985 38.96 -3.45 3.07
N SER A 986 38.73 -4.00 4.26
CA SER A 986 39.10 -5.38 4.58
C SER A 986 38.01 -6.39 4.23
N GLY A 987 36.90 -5.95 3.62
CA GLY A 987 35.83 -6.87 3.27
C GLY A 987 35.13 -7.42 4.52
N GLY A 988 35.08 -6.64 5.60
CA GLY A 988 34.67 -7.12 6.91
C GLY A 988 35.56 -8.22 7.52
N ASN A 989 36.74 -8.49 6.97
CA ASN A 989 37.72 -9.41 7.53
C ASN A 989 38.66 -8.66 8.51
N PRO A 990 38.56 -8.87 9.83
CA PRO A 990 39.44 -8.21 10.78
C PRO A 990 40.91 -8.70 10.73
N LYS A 991 41.18 -9.83 10.04
CA LYS A 991 42.53 -10.39 9.83
C LYS A 991 43.28 -9.79 8.62
N LEU A 992 42.56 -9.17 7.67
CA LEU A 992 43.14 -8.30 6.65
C LEU A 992 43.31 -6.88 7.21
#